data_AF-A0AAD5W4M4-F1
#
_entry.id   AF-A0AAD5W4M4-F1
#
_cell.length_a   1.000
_cell.length_b   1.000
_cell.length_c   1.000
_cell.angle_alpha   90.00
_cell.angle_beta   90.00
_cell.angle_gamma   90.00
#
_symmetry.space_group_name_H-M   'P 1'
#
loop_
_entity.id
_entity.type
_entity.pdbx_description
1 polymer ?
#
loop_
_entity_poly.entity_id
_entity_poly.type
_entity_poly.pdbx_seq_one_letter_code
_entity_poly.pdbx_strand_id
1 'polypeptide(L)'
;MEEPSSSSLAHGSLRTTSSNYVSSGTPRHQKSDGFNTPQNHLRSEVGNQMAPELLRCPVEVFLRYCSPFKVQERSVQSALKALRGAKLLQGNVWTKYQQQPSAIESTEASIFGHLVPIIKVLENQTCYDEKGVRRSRNFIYVETPNTALPGEHVGGGFKVDSCIFVEKSETRSLEDVAVVAEFKRNRGHADLKDNRLKVVSAANHIMNTDPCRTRMYGISIEDEHMAIWRFSRSHSLKSDAFDFTRNPELFVRALLMFLFAKKEEIGFDPTVHRIRDGDKIQYIYEINPEGSQETLYFRTIELIFNPRTLCINGRKTRVWAVRQVNGKSAKAKFLEGAPTVVLKEVWLDSTSCTELQIQEAINDRLKMLKPKDFDWAGVILKRDLIHAITDFPHNLPFMPILHGGWGQETKECPAEAERDLTILFPERDPMSPVQLGQHVTPESTQALLSASSTNAYAKSAPPQPDLHRDFAVKRQYRLIYGKVGHSLIKAKNISSSFIAIKDVFVALVLLYLAGWVHRDISAGNIILIKGKDGQIHGQLSDLEYAREYHRRDAPATDPKTGTPFFMPIEIHSGRAMKLRSAEVTASLAHASEDQDAATVLTEDNDPLFEQGPVFSYHHDLESLALWTGLWVVLEKVDYEPTKAVLHFLYTVTSDPTPDRENFFKGDKAAATLRERITKAIHPDLPGFNRVFNFIRGKLFHACTNLPDDPQEREDYYHSLYNEIHGALLVLKNTAVKATDVEFEPQHQPPVLRSRSQPVPKKNDDGADYVDGKEKAKSKEKGKEKEEAEREPSDVEFLNSRKRKISDPARLHYKNKRPT
;
A
#
# COMPACT_ATOMS: atom_id res chain seq x y z
N MET A 1 -20.74 72.00 -15.72
CA MET A 1 -22.08 71.47 -15.44
C MET A 1 -21.95 69.95 -15.33
N GLU A 2 -22.24 69.29 -14.23
CA GLU A 2 -22.27 69.73 -12.82
C GLU A 2 -22.36 68.46 -11.96
N GLU A 3 -21.51 68.34 -10.96
CA GLU A 3 -21.77 67.49 -9.79
C GLU A 3 -22.75 68.24 -8.84
N PRO A 4 -23.42 67.60 -7.85
CA PRO A 4 -22.96 66.43 -7.11
C PRO A 4 -24.03 65.39 -6.69
N SER A 5 -23.58 64.29 -6.07
CA SER A 5 -23.87 63.94 -4.65
C SER A 5 -23.79 62.43 -4.39
N SER A 6 -23.55 62.05 -3.13
CA SER A 6 -23.15 60.71 -2.72
C SER A 6 -24.19 60.01 -1.82
N SER A 7 -24.27 58.68 -1.93
CA SER A 7 -24.85 57.83 -0.89
C SER A 7 -24.09 56.49 -0.85
N SER A 8 -23.83 55.99 0.36
CA SER A 8 -22.96 54.83 0.59
C SER A 8 -23.69 53.50 0.43
N LEU A 9 -23.07 52.55 -0.28
CA LEU A 9 -23.42 51.13 -0.22
C LEU A 9 -22.18 50.30 0.15
N ALA A 10 -22.36 49.31 1.02
CA ALA A 10 -21.27 48.53 1.58
C ALA A 10 -20.78 47.42 0.62
N HIS A 11 -19.46 47.16 0.60
CA HIS A 11 -18.88 46.07 -0.17
C HIS A 11 -19.25 44.69 0.39
N GLY A 12 -20.31 44.08 -0.16
CA GLY A 12 -20.53 42.64 -0.06
C GLY A 12 -19.47 41.88 -0.86
N SER A 13 -18.55 41.21 -0.17
CA SER A 13 -17.49 40.43 -0.82
C SER A 13 -18.03 39.14 -1.45
N LEU A 14 -17.81 38.97 -2.75
CA LEU A 14 -18.09 37.73 -3.48
C LEU A 14 -17.17 36.60 -2.98
N ARG A 15 -17.69 35.76 -2.07
CA ARG A 15 -17.02 34.52 -1.66
C ARG A 15 -17.01 33.52 -2.81
N THR A 16 -15.89 33.41 -3.52
CA THR A 16 -15.59 32.28 -4.39
C THR A 16 -15.47 31.00 -3.56
N THR A 17 -16.43 30.07 -3.72
CA THR A 17 -16.43 28.79 -3.02
C THR A 17 -15.39 27.85 -3.62
N SER A 18 -14.28 27.63 -2.92
CA SER A 18 -13.30 26.60 -3.25
C SER A 18 -13.93 25.20 -3.15
N SER A 19 -13.91 24.42 -4.23
CA SER A 19 -14.39 23.04 -4.22
C SER A 19 -13.44 22.15 -3.40
N ASN A 20 -14.01 21.44 -2.42
CA ASN A 20 -13.28 20.46 -1.62
C ASN A 20 -13.20 19.13 -2.38
N TYR A 21 -12.17 18.98 -3.20
CA TYR A 21 -11.91 17.72 -3.91
C TYR A 21 -11.66 16.56 -2.92
N VAL A 22 -12.53 15.55 -2.96
CA VAL A 22 -12.28 14.25 -2.35
C VAL A 22 -11.39 13.43 -3.31
N SER A 23 -10.34 12.77 -2.80
CA SER A 23 -9.47 11.94 -3.64
C SER A 23 -10.24 10.74 -4.20
N SER A 24 -10.31 10.64 -5.53
CA SER A 24 -11.29 9.87 -6.31
C SER A 24 -11.02 8.36 -6.39
N GLY A 25 -10.69 7.73 -5.26
CA GLY A 25 -10.47 6.29 -5.21
C GLY A 25 -10.53 5.68 -3.81
N THR A 26 -11.51 4.80 -3.59
CA THR A 26 -11.79 4.03 -2.37
C THR A 26 -10.52 3.52 -1.63
N PRO A 27 -10.24 3.99 -0.40
CA PRO A 27 -9.07 3.57 0.37
C PRO A 27 -9.33 2.32 1.22
N ARG A 28 -8.41 1.34 1.24
CA ARG A 28 -8.36 0.29 2.29
C ARG A 28 -7.64 0.79 3.57
N HIS A 29 -6.73 1.77 3.40
CA HIS A 29 -6.19 2.67 4.44
C HIS A 29 -5.97 4.04 3.78
N GLN A 30 -5.71 5.11 4.56
CA GLN A 30 -5.43 6.45 4.03
C GLN A 30 -4.44 6.43 2.86
N LYS A 31 -4.94 6.78 1.67
CA LYS A 31 -4.11 7.12 0.52
C LYS A 31 -3.73 8.59 0.66
N SER A 32 -2.47 8.88 0.96
CA SER A 32 -1.91 10.16 0.55
C SER A 32 -1.83 10.18 -0.99
N ASP A 33 -2.11 11.32 -1.63
CA ASP A 33 -1.87 11.53 -3.07
C ASP A 33 -0.35 11.73 -3.35
N GLY A 34 0.44 10.76 -2.88
CA GLY A 34 1.90 10.72 -2.78
C GLY A 34 2.62 10.48 -4.10
N PHE A 35 2.03 10.93 -5.21
CA PHE A 35 2.74 11.22 -6.46
C PHE A 35 3.19 12.67 -6.51
N ASN A 36 2.40 13.60 -5.93
CA ASN A 36 2.64 15.05 -6.01
C ASN A 36 2.95 15.70 -4.66
N THR A 37 2.70 15.03 -3.53
CA THR A 37 2.96 15.58 -2.19
C THR A 37 4.42 15.34 -1.76
N PRO A 38 5.22 16.39 -1.45
CA PRO A 38 6.58 16.22 -0.94
C PRO A 38 6.65 15.43 0.38
N GLN A 39 7.60 14.51 0.49
CA GLN A 39 7.73 13.57 1.63
C GLN A 39 7.81 14.30 2.99
N ASN A 40 8.42 15.49 3.04
CA ASN A 40 8.51 16.32 4.25
C ASN A 40 7.15 16.74 4.82
N HIS A 41 6.10 16.85 3.99
CA HIS A 41 4.73 17.11 4.46
C HIS A 41 4.04 15.85 5.00
N LEU A 42 4.49 14.65 4.60
CA LEU A 42 3.93 13.37 5.05
C LEU A 42 4.64 12.79 6.29
N ARG A 43 5.83 13.29 6.67
CA ARG A 43 6.65 12.76 7.79
C ARG A 43 5.88 12.51 9.08
N SER A 44 5.02 13.44 9.51
CA SER A 44 4.28 13.28 10.75
C SER A 44 3.21 12.19 10.66
N GLU A 45 2.59 12.00 9.50
CA GLU A 45 1.56 10.97 9.32
C GLU A 45 2.19 9.59 9.10
N VAL A 46 3.32 9.51 8.38
CA VAL A 46 4.18 8.32 8.41
C VAL A 46 4.55 7.98 9.86
N GLY A 47 4.91 8.96 10.69
CA GLY A 47 5.17 8.75 12.11
C GLY A 47 3.97 8.19 12.90
N ASN A 48 2.79 8.79 12.72
CA ASN A 48 1.55 8.33 13.36
C ASN A 48 1.22 6.87 13.00
N GLN A 49 1.36 6.52 11.72
CA GLN A 49 1.02 5.21 11.16
C GLN A 49 2.09 4.14 11.44
N MET A 50 3.36 4.56 11.62
CA MET A 50 4.50 3.68 11.92
C MET A 50 4.68 3.39 13.42
N ALA A 51 4.29 4.30 14.32
CA ALA A 51 4.50 4.09 15.76
C ALA A 51 3.89 2.77 16.29
N PRO A 52 2.68 2.33 15.87
CA PRO A 52 2.12 1.04 16.30
C PRO A 52 2.68 -0.20 15.57
N GLU A 53 3.72 -0.07 14.72
CA GLU A 53 4.49 -1.22 14.20
C GLU A 53 5.97 -1.21 14.62
N LEU A 54 6.37 -0.23 15.44
CA LEU A 54 7.73 -0.08 15.93
C LEU A 54 7.91 -0.76 17.29
N LEU A 55 8.95 -1.57 17.36
CA LEU A 55 9.36 -2.32 18.54
C LEU A 55 10.78 -1.94 18.95
N ARG A 56 11.08 -2.13 20.23
CA ARG A 56 12.40 -1.91 20.85
C ARG A 56 12.97 -3.22 21.35
N CYS A 57 14.28 -3.42 21.23
CA CYS A 57 14.96 -4.57 21.86
C CYS A 57 16.41 -4.24 22.27
N PRO A 58 17.02 -4.99 23.20
CA PRO A 58 18.42 -4.84 23.56
C PRO A 58 19.37 -4.94 22.35
N VAL A 59 20.48 -4.23 22.37
CA VAL A 59 21.40 -4.17 21.21
C VAL A 59 22.05 -5.53 20.93
N GLU A 60 22.23 -6.37 21.94
CA GLU A 60 22.69 -7.76 21.83
C GLU A 60 21.67 -8.63 21.09
N VAL A 61 20.37 -8.45 21.38
CA VAL A 61 19.25 -9.12 20.70
C VAL A 61 19.18 -8.65 19.25
N PHE A 62 19.32 -7.34 19.01
CA PHE A 62 19.41 -6.80 17.66
C PHE A 62 20.60 -7.39 16.88
N LEU A 63 21.78 -7.51 17.47
CA LEU A 63 22.95 -8.11 16.80
C LEU A 63 22.80 -9.64 16.60
N ARG A 64 22.10 -10.33 17.50
CA ARG A 64 21.82 -11.77 17.39
C ARG A 64 20.83 -12.08 16.27
N TYR A 65 19.72 -11.34 16.20
CA TYR A 65 18.59 -11.62 15.31
C TYR A 65 18.55 -10.73 14.07
N CYS A 66 18.85 -9.44 14.17
CA CYS A 66 18.67 -8.47 13.09
C CYS A 66 19.91 -8.21 12.21
N SER A 67 21.13 -8.56 12.62
CA SER A 67 22.33 -8.36 11.78
C SER A 67 22.20 -9.00 10.38
N PRO A 68 22.74 -8.37 9.31
CA PRO A 68 22.82 -8.96 7.97
C PRO A 68 23.65 -10.27 7.94
N PHE A 69 24.79 -10.27 8.64
CA PHE A 69 25.60 -11.44 8.97
C PHE A 69 26.34 -11.18 10.29
N LYS A 70 26.78 -12.23 11.00
CA LYS A 70 27.58 -12.06 12.22
C LYS A 70 29.05 -11.83 11.89
N VAL A 71 29.61 -10.70 12.31
CA VAL A 71 31.04 -10.35 12.18
C VAL A 71 31.86 -11.10 13.25
N GLN A 72 32.95 -11.76 12.85
CA GLN A 72 33.87 -12.39 13.80
C GLN A 72 34.72 -11.38 14.57
N GLU A 73 35.01 -11.71 15.83
CA GLU A 73 35.76 -10.87 16.77
C GLU A 73 37.12 -10.41 16.21
N ARG A 74 37.86 -11.31 15.56
CA ARG A 74 39.16 -10.98 14.92
C ARG A 74 39.09 -9.82 13.92
N SER A 75 37.96 -9.60 13.25
CA SER A 75 37.78 -8.46 12.34
C SER A 75 37.52 -7.16 13.08
N VAL A 76 36.76 -7.21 14.18
CA VAL A 76 36.51 -6.05 15.05
C VAL A 76 37.82 -5.60 15.71
N GLN A 77 38.58 -6.54 16.29
CA GLN A 77 39.86 -6.25 16.93
C GLN A 77 40.95 -5.82 15.91
N SER A 78 40.95 -6.37 14.69
CA SER A 78 41.80 -5.88 13.59
C SER A 78 41.47 -4.43 13.22
N ALA A 79 40.18 -4.11 13.09
CA ALA A 79 39.71 -2.76 12.78
C ALA A 79 40.06 -1.75 13.89
N LEU A 80 39.88 -2.11 15.16
CA LEU A 80 40.31 -1.30 16.31
C LEU A 80 41.83 -1.07 16.32
N LYS A 81 42.64 -2.09 15.98
CA LYS A 81 44.09 -1.96 15.83
C LYS A 81 44.45 -0.98 14.69
N ALA A 82 43.75 -1.05 13.55
CA ALA A 82 43.95 -0.13 12.43
C ALA A 82 43.57 1.32 12.79
N LEU A 83 42.46 1.54 13.51
CA LEU A 83 42.03 2.86 13.99
C LEU A 83 43.02 3.50 14.98
N ARG A 84 43.64 2.69 15.84
CA ARG A 84 44.74 3.12 16.72
C ARG A 84 45.99 3.48 15.92
N GLY A 85 46.36 2.67 14.93
CA GLY A 85 47.46 2.96 13.99
C GLY A 85 47.25 4.26 13.20
N ALA A 86 46.01 4.54 12.80
CA ALA A 86 45.60 5.78 12.13
C ALA A 86 45.47 6.99 13.09
N LYS A 87 45.75 6.83 14.40
CA LYS A 87 45.60 7.86 15.45
C LYS A 87 44.17 8.42 15.62
N LEU A 88 43.15 7.70 15.13
CA LEU A 88 41.74 8.07 15.27
C LEU A 88 41.13 7.58 16.60
N LEU A 89 41.74 6.55 17.20
CA LEU A 89 41.38 5.99 18.51
C LEU A 89 42.63 5.93 19.39
N GLN A 90 42.54 6.42 20.63
CA GLN A 90 43.61 6.39 21.64
C GLN A 90 43.14 5.52 22.82
N GLY A 91 43.75 4.34 22.99
CA GLY A 91 43.16 3.29 23.84
C GLY A 91 41.79 2.87 23.31
N ASN A 92 40.73 3.28 24.00
CA ASN A 92 39.33 3.14 23.58
C ASN A 92 38.59 4.50 23.44
N VAL A 93 39.29 5.64 23.50
CA VAL A 93 38.70 6.99 23.36
C VAL A 93 38.94 7.52 21.96
N TRP A 94 37.93 8.10 21.31
CA TRP A 94 38.08 8.69 19.98
C TRP A 94 38.79 10.04 20.03
N THR A 95 39.77 10.24 19.14
CA THR A 95 40.55 11.50 19.06
C THR A 95 39.70 12.74 18.75
N LYS A 96 38.46 12.55 18.26
CA LYS A 96 37.50 13.62 17.92
C LYS A 96 36.21 13.65 18.73
N TYR A 97 35.99 12.67 19.61
CA TYR A 97 34.85 12.63 20.53
C TYR A 97 35.35 12.41 21.96
N GLN A 98 36.19 13.34 22.43
CA GLN A 98 36.66 13.42 23.82
C GLN A 98 35.60 14.07 24.74
N GLN A 99 34.60 14.70 24.14
CA GLN A 99 33.40 15.25 24.76
C GLN A 99 32.19 14.77 23.95
N GLN A 100 31.01 14.74 24.57
CA GLN A 100 29.74 14.47 23.89
C GLN A 100 29.49 15.51 22.78
N PRO A 101 28.98 15.12 21.58
CA PRO A 101 28.63 16.03 20.49
C PRO A 101 27.87 17.31 20.87
N SER A 102 26.97 17.29 21.85
CA SER A 102 26.26 18.49 22.32
C SER A 102 27.17 19.55 22.93
N ALA A 103 28.29 19.14 23.56
CA ALA A 103 29.28 20.05 24.13
C ALA A 103 30.27 20.63 23.10
N ILE A 104 30.37 20.05 21.90
CA ILE A 104 31.31 20.51 20.88
C ILE A 104 30.75 21.77 20.18
N GLU A 105 31.43 22.90 20.33
CA GLU A 105 31.08 24.18 19.68
C GLU A 105 31.36 24.16 18.17
N SER A 106 30.57 23.39 17.42
CA SER A 106 30.57 23.37 15.96
C SER A 106 29.20 23.01 15.38
N THR A 107 29.09 23.01 14.06
CA THR A 107 27.87 22.60 13.34
C THR A 107 27.72 21.08 13.36
N GLU A 108 26.47 20.62 13.34
CA GLU A 108 26.11 19.19 13.31
C GLU A 108 26.85 18.41 12.21
N ALA A 109 26.86 18.94 10.98
CA ALA A 109 27.59 18.36 9.86
C ALA A 109 29.11 18.33 10.06
N SER A 110 29.70 19.34 10.74
CA SER A 110 31.14 19.34 11.07
C SER A 110 31.49 18.35 12.19
N ILE A 111 30.58 18.12 13.14
CA ILE A 111 30.79 17.19 14.26
C ILE A 111 30.73 15.76 13.73
N PHE A 112 29.60 15.38 13.11
CA PHE A 112 29.43 14.01 12.60
C PHE A 112 30.27 13.72 11.35
N GLY A 113 30.74 14.73 10.62
CA GLY A 113 31.76 14.57 9.57
C GLY A 113 33.09 13.99 10.06
N HIS A 114 33.34 13.96 11.37
CA HIS A 114 34.46 13.20 11.97
C HIS A 114 34.27 11.67 11.92
N LEU A 115 33.09 11.16 11.54
CA LEU A 115 32.86 9.74 11.26
C LEU A 115 33.48 9.30 9.93
N VAL A 116 33.57 10.17 8.91
CA VAL A 116 34.19 9.84 7.59
C VAL A 116 35.57 9.18 7.72
N PRO A 117 36.60 9.79 8.36
CA PRO A 117 37.92 9.18 8.43
C PRO A 117 37.94 7.85 9.19
N ILE A 118 37.09 7.71 10.22
CA ILE A 118 36.93 6.46 10.97
C ILE A 118 36.39 5.36 10.04
N ILE A 119 35.31 5.64 9.31
CA ILE A 119 34.67 4.67 8.43
C ILE A 119 35.53 4.36 7.21
N LYS A 120 36.35 5.29 6.70
CA LYS A 120 37.32 5.01 5.63
C LYS A 120 38.47 4.09 6.08
N VAL A 121 38.80 4.02 7.37
CA VAL A 121 39.67 2.94 7.89
C VAL A 121 38.94 1.59 7.90
N LEU A 122 37.66 1.56 8.26
CA LEU A 122 36.83 0.33 8.29
C LEU A 122 36.58 -0.26 6.90
N GLU A 123 36.34 0.58 5.89
CA GLU A 123 36.16 0.19 4.49
C GLU A 123 37.35 -0.59 3.91
N ASN A 124 38.55 -0.43 4.48
CA ASN A 124 39.78 -1.09 4.01
C ASN A 124 40.17 -2.34 4.83
N GLN A 125 39.29 -2.83 5.73
CA GLN A 125 39.58 -3.98 6.59
C GLN A 125 39.28 -5.35 5.95
N THR A 126 39.85 -6.41 6.54
CA THR A 126 39.47 -7.81 6.28
C THR A 126 38.35 -8.26 7.22
N CYS A 127 37.12 -8.26 6.71
CA CYS A 127 35.98 -8.82 7.43
C CYS A 127 35.85 -10.34 7.22
N TYR A 128 35.48 -11.06 8.29
CA TYR A 128 35.15 -12.49 8.26
C TYR A 128 33.77 -12.71 8.90
N ASP A 129 32.98 -13.63 8.35
CA ASP A 129 31.72 -14.07 8.98
C ASP A 129 31.94 -15.16 10.04
N GLU A 130 30.90 -15.51 10.80
CA GLU A 130 30.93 -16.54 11.85
C GLU A 130 31.56 -17.88 11.43
N LYS A 131 31.43 -18.27 10.15
CA LYS A 131 31.99 -19.51 9.59
C LYS A 131 33.46 -19.37 9.20
N GLY A 132 34.05 -18.20 9.44
CA GLY A 132 35.43 -17.87 9.12
C GLY A 132 35.66 -17.49 7.66
N VAL A 133 34.61 -17.32 6.86
CA VAL A 133 34.71 -17.00 5.43
C VAL A 133 35.02 -15.51 5.27
N ARG A 134 36.03 -15.18 4.47
CA ARG A 134 36.39 -13.79 4.16
C ARG A 134 35.27 -13.14 3.35
N ARG A 135 34.80 -11.98 3.79
CA ARG A 135 33.84 -11.14 3.07
C ARG A 135 34.56 -10.04 2.30
N SER A 136 34.04 -9.72 1.12
CA SER A 136 34.40 -8.51 0.36
C SER A 136 33.58 -7.33 0.83
N ARG A 137 34.13 -6.11 0.75
CA ARG A 137 33.32 -4.89 0.85
C ARG A 137 32.36 -4.88 -0.35
N ASN A 138 31.07 -4.66 -0.08
CA ASN A 138 30.05 -4.45 -1.12
C ASN A 138 29.38 -3.08 -0.99
N PHE A 139 29.59 -2.40 0.13
CA PHE A 139 28.98 -1.12 0.46
C PHE A 139 29.99 -0.11 1.01
N ILE A 140 29.69 1.18 0.84
CA ILE A 140 30.54 2.32 1.23
C ILE A 140 29.72 3.41 1.93
N TYR A 141 30.33 4.11 2.87
CA TYR A 141 29.71 5.26 3.54
C TYR A 141 29.89 6.54 2.72
N VAL A 142 28.83 7.34 2.67
CA VAL A 142 28.74 8.63 1.99
C VAL A 142 27.98 9.59 2.89
N GLU A 143 28.50 10.81 3.05
CA GLU A 143 27.77 11.90 3.69
C GLU A 143 27.06 12.74 2.65
N THR A 144 25.81 13.12 2.95
CA THR A 144 24.95 13.90 2.07
C THR A 144 24.29 15.08 2.79
N PRO A 145 24.92 15.75 3.79
CA PRO A 145 24.25 16.78 4.57
C PRO A 145 23.71 17.87 3.65
N ASN A 146 22.43 18.21 3.85
CA ASN A 146 21.64 19.15 3.05
C ASN A 146 21.41 18.77 1.57
N THR A 147 22.01 17.70 1.06
CA THR A 147 21.91 17.26 -0.35
C THR A 147 20.73 16.31 -0.53
N ALA A 148 19.87 16.55 -1.52
CA ALA A 148 18.83 15.60 -1.88
C ALA A 148 19.41 14.52 -2.79
N LEU A 149 19.35 13.27 -2.36
CA LEU A 149 19.67 12.12 -3.20
C LEU A 149 18.60 11.99 -4.31
N PRO A 150 19.01 11.77 -5.57
CA PRO A 150 18.07 11.55 -6.66
C PRO A 150 17.44 10.15 -6.54
N GLY A 151 16.13 10.06 -6.62
CA GLY A 151 15.39 8.81 -6.81
C GLY A 151 15.03 8.60 -8.28
N GLU A 152 14.84 7.35 -8.67
CA GLU A 152 14.48 6.95 -10.03
C GLU A 152 12.99 7.19 -10.37
N HIS A 153 12.26 7.89 -9.50
CA HIS A 153 10.83 8.17 -9.60
C HIS A 153 10.46 9.63 -9.27
N VAL A 154 9.37 10.13 -9.87
CA VAL A 154 8.84 11.49 -9.66
C VAL A 154 8.58 11.75 -8.17
N GLY A 155 9.05 12.91 -7.69
CA GLY A 155 9.00 13.32 -6.28
C GLY A 155 10.07 12.68 -5.36
N GLY A 156 10.87 11.75 -5.87
CA GLY A 156 11.86 10.98 -5.11
C GLY A 156 13.14 11.73 -4.73
N GLY A 157 13.05 12.94 -4.16
CA GLY A 157 14.19 13.63 -3.57
C GLY A 157 14.20 13.48 -2.05
N PHE A 158 15.08 12.64 -1.50
CA PHE A 158 15.21 12.49 -0.04
C PHE A 158 16.55 13.06 0.46
N LYS A 159 16.50 13.83 1.55
CA LYS A 159 17.69 14.33 2.27
C LYS A 159 17.89 13.50 3.53
N VAL A 160 18.97 12.73 3.57
CA VAL A 160 19.54 12.11 4.78
C VAL A 160 20.87 12.79 5.09
N ASP A 161 21.26 12.87 6.36
CA ASP A 161 22.58 13.39 6.74
C ASP A 161 23.71 12.50 6.17
N SER A 162 23.55 11.17 6.21
CA SER A 162 24.45 10.22 5.56
C SER A 162 23.78 8.89 5.22
N CYS A 163 24.48 8.03 4.49
CA CYS A 163 24.00 6.68 4.17
C CYS A 163 25.13 5.72 3.75
N ILE A 164 24.81 4.43 3.81
CA ILE A 164 25.65 3.35 3.29
C ILE A 164 25.10 2.89 1.94
N PHE A 165 25.89 3.05 0.88
CA PHE A 165 25.54 2.83 -0.53
C PHE A 165 26.17 1.57 -1.10
N VAL A 166 25.56 0.98 -2.13
CA VAL A 166 26.22 -0.01 -3.00
C VAL A 166 27.54 0.58 -3.55
N GLU A 167 28.66 -0.13 -3.34
CA GLU A 167 30.00 0.32 -3.75
C GLU A 167 30.07 0.71 -5.23
N LYS A 168 29.47 -0.13 -6.07
CA LYS A 168 29.47 -0.03 -7.54
C LYS A 168 28.17 0.55 -8.08
N SER A 169 27.59 1.52 -7.38
CA SER A 169 26.44 2.29 -7.87
C SER A 169 26.90 3.26 -8.95
N GLU A 170 26.38 3.08 -10.17
CA GLU A 170 26.60 3.99 -11.31
C GLU A 170 25.75 5.26 -11.20
N THR A 171 24.57 5.16 -10.56
CA THR A 171 23.56 6.22 -10.51
C THR A 171 23.60 7.08 -9.25
N ARG A 172 24.14 6.56 -8.14
CA ARG A 172 24.05 7.16 -6.79
C ARG A 172 22.60 7.49 -6.36
N SER A 173 21.66 6.71 -6.86
CA SER A 173 20.23 6.91 -6.63
C SER A 173 19.74 6.28 -5.32
N LEU A 174 18.61 6.75 -4.78
CA LEU A 174 18.00 6.24 -3.54
C LEU A 174 17.83 4.71 -3.54
N GLU A 175 17.55 4.14 -4.71
CA GLU A 175 17.39 2.72 -4.98
C GLU A 175 18.68 1.89 -4.74
N ASP A 176 19.84 2.53 -4.52
CA ASP A 176 21.11 1.89 -4.12
C ASP A 176 21.53 2.15 -2.65
N VAL A 177 20.72 2.85 -1.86
CA VAL A 177 20.96 3.05 -0.41
C VAL A 177 20.62 1.78 0.37
N ALA A 178 21.58 1.20 1.09
CA ALA A 178 21.39 0.01 1.91
C ALA A 178 21.07 0.32 3.38
N VAL A 179 21.63 1.41 3.91
CA VAL A 179 21.36 1.92 5.26
C VAL A 179 21.20 3.44 5.19
N VAL A 180 20.11 3.96 5.75
CA VAL A 180 19.88 5.41 5.94
C VAL A 180 20.43 5.86 7.30
N ALA A 181 21.01 7.05 7.41
CA ALA A 181 21.55 7.53 8.67
C ALA A 181 21.27 9.04 8.88
N GLU A 182 20.70 9.36 10.03
CA GLU A 182 20.34 10.73 10.44
C GLU A 182 20.97 11.02 11.80
N PHE A 183 21.43 12.25 11.99
CA PHE A 183 22.18 12.64 13.19
C PHE A 183 21.57 13.88 13.83
N LYS A 184 21.52 13.93 15.16
CA LYS A 184 21.19 15.14 15.92
C LYS A 184 22.27 15.43 16.96
N ARG A 185 22.73 16.69 17.00
CA ARG A 185 23.68 17.16 18.04
C ARG A 185 23.11 17.06 19.46
N ASN A 186 21.79 17.23 19.61
CA ASN A 186 21.10 17.33 20.89
C ASN A 186 20.09 16.18 21.10
N ARG A 187 19.62 16.02 22.34
CA ARG A 187 18.61 15.02 22.75
C ARG A 187 17.31 15.63 23.28
N GLY A 188 16.98 16.87 22.90
CA GLY A 188 15.67 17.46 23.20
C GLY A 188 14.55 16.69 22.49
N HIS A 189 13.33 16.66 23.05
CA HIS A 189 12.22 15.88 22.47
C HIS A 189 11.96 16.23 21.00
N ALA A 190 12.13 17.50 20.62
CA ALA A 190 12.03 17.95 19.23
C ALA A 190 13.13 17.36 18.32
N ASP A 191 14.39 17.34 18.79
CA ASP A 191 15.52 16.75 18.05
C ASP A 191 15.32 15.25 17.85
N LEU A 192 15.04 14.53 18.94
CA LEU A 192 14.77 13.08 18.92
C LEU A 192 13.63 12.74 17.95
N LYS A 193 12.56 13.53 17.97
CA LYS A 193 11.40 13.36 17.08
C LYS A 193 11.75 13.62 15.61
N ASP A 194 12.44 14.71 15.27
CA ASP A 194 12.88 14.99 13.89
C ASP A 194 13.80 13.87 13.37
N ASN A 195 14.82 13.49 14.15
CA ASN A 195 15.81 12.48 13.78
C ASN A 195 15.14 11.15 13.40
N ARG A 196 14.27 10.65 14.29
CA ARG A 196 13.66 9.33 14.14
C ARG A 196 12.56 9.33 13.07
N LEU A 197 11.78 10.41 12.97
CA LEU A 197 10.81 10.58 11.88
C LEU A 197 11.47 10.63 10.51
N LYS A 198 12.67 11.22 10.38
CA LYS A 198 13.45 11.18 9.14
C LYS A 198 13.89 9.76 8.77
N VAL A 199 14.57 9.03 9.67
CA VAL A 199 15.01 7.64 9.44
C VAL A 199 13.85 6.75 8.99
N VAL A 200 12.73 6.82 9.71
CA VAL A 200 11.51 6.05 9.41
C VAL A 200 10.89 6.47 8.07
N SER A 201 10.84 7.77 7.77
CA SER A 201 10.31 8.27 6.49
C SER A 201 11.18 7.88 5.30
N ALA A 202 12.50 7.81 5.47
CA ALA A 202 13.43 7.38 4.44
C ALA A 202 13.24 5.88 4.12
N ALA A 203 13.17 5.04 5.15
CA ALA A 203 12.91 3.61 5.02
C ALA A 203 11.52 3.34 4.39
N ASN A 204 10.48 4.06 4.82
CA ASN A 204 9.14 3.94 4.24
C ASN A 204 9.12 4.33 2.76
N HIS A 205 9.77 5.43 2.38
CA HIS A 205 9.86 5.85 0.97
C HIS A 205 10.52 4.76 0.12
N ILE A 206 11.74 4.36 0.48
CA ILE A 206 12.55 3.39 -0.28
C ILE A 206 11.83 2.03 -0.38
N MET A 207 11.20 1.54 0.70
CA MET A 207 10.46 0.27 0.68
C MET A 207 9.11 0.33 -0.05
N ASN A 208 8.59 1.51 -0.36
CA ASN A 208 7.39 1.70 -1.20
C ASN A 208 7.72 1.96 -2.68
N THR A 209 8.86 2.58 -2.98
CA THR A 209 9.31 2.84 -4.35
C THR A 209 10.04 1.64 -4.95
N ASP A 210 11.16 1.22 -4.36
CA ASP A 210 12.02 0.17 -4.91
C ASP A 210 11.38 -1.23 -4.71
N PRO A 211 11.05 -1.98 -5.78
CA PRO A 211 10.56 -3.36 -5.65
C PRO A 211 11.67 -4.34 -5.25
N CYS A 212 12.96 -3.98 -5.41
CA CYS A 212 14.06 -4.82 -5.00
C CYS A 212 14.24 -4.91 -3.47
N ARG A 213 13.31 -4.42 -2.63
CA ARG A 213 13.49 -4.33 -1.16
C ARG A 213 12.55 -5.21 -0.35
N THR A 214 13.14 -6.23 0.27
CA THR A 214 12.48 -7.08 1.28
C THR A 214 12.60 -6.51 2.69
N ARG A 215 13.65 -5.73 2.96
CA ARG A 215 13.92 -5.01 4.22
C ARG A 215 14.86 -3.82 4.00
N MET A 216 14.91 -2.93 4.98
CA MET A 216 15.86 -1.81 5.07
C MET A 216 16.49 -1.74 6.46
N TYR A 217 17.63 -1.07 6.56
CA TYR A 217 18.25 -0.72 7.83
C TYR A 217 18.39 0.79 7.98
N GLY A 218 18.49 1.25 9.23
CA GLY A 218 18.77 2.63 9.57
C GLY A 218 19.75 2.78 10.73
N ILE A 219 20.33 3.96 10.87
CA ILE A 219 21.11 4.40 12.03
C ILE A 219 20.53 5.76 12.47
N SER A 220 20.41 5.95 13.78
CA SER A 220 20.18 7.28 14.37
C SER A 220 21.28 7.55 15.38
N ILE A 221 21.93 8.72 15.31
CA ILE A 221 22.81 9.19 16.39
C ILE A 221 22.18 10.44 17.01
N GLU A 222 22.09 10.44 18.34
CA GLU A 222 21.38 11.41 19.17
C GLU A 222 22.34 11.86 20.28
N ASP A 223 23.08 12.94 20.05
CA ASP A 223 24.30 13.30 20.80
C ASP A 223 25.33 12.16 20.73
N GLU A 224 25.75 11.57 21.85
CA GLU A 224 26.65 10.39 21.89
C GLU A 224 25.92 9.04 21.75
N HIS A 225 24.58 9.03 21.71
CA HIS A 225 23.76 7.82 21.73
C HIS A 225 23.44 7.33 20.30
N MET A 226 24.02 6.20 19.88
CA MET A 226 23.74 5.55 18.60
C MET A 226 22.74 4.40 18.75
N ALA A 227 21.74 4.32 17.88
CA ALA A 227 20.82 3.18 17.76
C ALA A 227 20.75 2.66 16.31
N ILE A 228 20.48 1.36 16.18
CA ILE A 228 20.39 0.65 14.90
C ILE A 228 18.92 0.26 14.65
N TRP A 229 18.47 0.41 13.41
CA TRP A 229 17.09 0.15 13.00
C TRP A 229 17.04 -0.93 11.93
N ARG A 230 16.00 -1.77 11.95
CA ARG A 230 15.67 -2.73 10.89
C ARG A 230 14.18 -2.65 10.59
N PHE A 231 13.85 -2.33 9.34
CA PHE A 231 12.48 -2.22 8.83
C PHE A 231 12.18 -3.43 7.94
N SER A 232 11.08 -4.14 8.20
CA SER A 232 10.68 -5.32 7.42
C SER A 232 9.16 -5.48 7.32
N ARG A 233 8.70 -6.33 6.41
CA ARG A 233 7.26 -6.44 6.07
C ARG A 233 6.41 -7.09 7.18
N SER A 234 7.02 -7.77 8.15
CA SER A 234 6.37 -8.32 9.36
C SER A 234 6.44 -7.34 10.54
N HIS A 235 7.62 -6.80 10.84
CA HIS A 235 7.85 -5.86 11.95
C HIS A 235 8.97 -4.85 11.66
N SER A 236 8.96 -3.74 12.39
CA SER A 236 10.03 -2.74 12.40
C SER A 236 10.66 -2.64 13.80
N LEU A 237 11.98 -2.74 13.90
CA LEU A 237 12.74 -2.80 15.16
C LEU A 237 13.75 -1.67 15.27
N LYS A 238 13.87 -1.12 16.48
CA LYS A 238 14.95 -0.24 16.94
C LYS A 238 15.73 -0.94 18.06
N SER A 239 17.06 -0.92 18.02
CA SER A 239 17.87 -1.31 19.17
C SER A 239 17.75 -0.28 20.31
N ASP A 240 18.06 -0.71 21.53
CA ASP A 240 18.53 0.22 22.54
C ASP A 240 19.69 1.07 22.00
N ALA A 241 19.77 2.31 22.49
CA ALA A 241 20.82 3.24 22.09
C ALA A 241 22.04 3.06 22.99
N PHE A 242 23.22 2.87 22.38
CA PHE A 242 24.49 2.74 23.09
C PHE A 242 25.35 4.00 22.90
N ASP A 243 26.14 4.35 23.91
CA ASP A 243 27.15 5.40 23.79
C ASP A 243 28.25 4.92 22.83
N PHE A 244 28.31 5.49 21.62
CA PHE A 244 29.31 5.12 20.62
C PHE A 244 30.71 5.67 20.94
N THR A 245 30.78 6.70 21.80
CA THR A 245 32.03 7.35 22.20
C THR A 245 32.79 6.52 23.23
N ARG A 246 32.06 5.83 24.13
CA ARG A 246 32.59 4.88 25.13
C ARG A 246 32.70 3.45 24.63
N ASN A 247 31.88 3.03 23.65
CA ASN A 247 31.84 1.67 23.14
C ASN A 247 32.32 1.57 21.67
N PRO A 248 33.62 1.85 21.38
CA PRO A 248 34.12 1.86 20.01
C PRO A 248 34.05 0.49 19.34
N GLU A 249 34.12 -0.61 20.11
CA GLU A 249 33.99 -1.97 19.59
C GLU A 249 32.60 -2.23 18.99
N LEU A 250 31.54 -1.83 19.70
CA LEU A 250 30.15 -1.99 19.27
C LEU A 250 29.85 -1.13 18.03
N PHE A 251 30.34 0.11 18.02
CA PHE A 251 30.30 1.00 16.84
C PHE A 251 30.99 0.37 15.62
N VAL A 252 32.21 -0.15 15.77
CA VAL A 252 32.95 -0.83 14.70
C VAL A 252 32.23 -2.09 14.23
N ARG A 253 31.71 -2.92 15.15
CA ARG A 253 30.95 -4.14 14.85
C ARG A 253 29.70 -3.83 14.02
N ALA A 254 28.96 -2.78 14.39
CA ALA A 254 27.76 -2.31 13.69
C ALA A 254 28.05 -1.82 12.25
N LEU A 255 29.19 -1.17 12.02
CA LEU A 255 29.57 -0.70 10.68
C LEU A 255 30.13 -1.82 9.79
N LEU A 256 30.95 -2.72 10.35
CA LEU A 256 31.48 -3.87 9.62
C LEU A 256 30.36 -4.80 9.11
N MET A 257 29.29 -5.02 9.89
CA MET A 257 28.17 -5.86 9.46
C MET A 257 27.35 -5.25 8.30
N PHE A 258 27.48 -3.95 8.02
CA PHE A 258 26.84 -3.29 6.87
C PHE A 258 27.78 -3.20 5.66
N LEU A 259 29.02 -2.74 5.84
CA LEU A 259 29.98 -2.53 4.74
C LEU A 259 30.33 -3.83 3.97
N PHE A 260 30.34 -4.96 4.69
CA PHE A 260 30.74 -6.28 4.19
C PHE A 260 29.58 -7.28 4.01
N ALA A 261 28.33 -6.83 4.16
CA ALA A 261 27.16 -7.65 3.88
C ALA A 261 27.08 -7.98 2.38
N LYS A 262 26.38 -9.06 2.01
CA LYS A 262 25.88 -9.26 0.64
C LYS A 262 24.64 -8.41 0.38
N LYS A 263 24.25 -8.26 -0.89
CA LYS A 263 23.00 -7.58 -1.27
C LYS A 263 21.78 -8.30 -0.67
N GLU A 264 21.74 -9.63 -0.76
CA GLU A 264 20.66 -10.46 -0.21
C GLU A 264 20.57 -10.39 1.33
N GLU A 265 21.71 -10.23 2.01
CA GLU A 265 21.81 -10.17 3.48
C GLU A 265 21.28 -8.82 4.02
N ILE A 266 21.59 -7.71 3.34
CA ILE A 266 21.17 -6.35 3.75
C ILE A 266 19.77 -5.95 3.26
N GLY A 267 19.12 -6.74 2.40
CA GLY A 267 17.70 -6.60 2.07
C GLY A 267 17.33 -6.34 0.61
N PHE A 268 18.30 -6.46 -0.31
CA PHE A 268 17.99 -6.51 -1.73
C PHE A 268 17.46 -7.90 -2.11
N ASP A 269 16.45 -7.94 -2.96
CA ASP A 269 15.86 -9.18 -3.47
C ASP A 269 16.72 -9.78 -4.61
N PRO A 270 17.27 -11.00 -4.48
CA PRO A 270 18.04 -11.65 -5.54
C PRO A 270 17.19 -12.08 -6.75
N THR A 271 15.86 -12.02 -6.64
CA THR A 271 14.89 -12.43 -7.68
C THR A 271 14.20 -11.24 -8.36
N VAL A 272 14.59 -10.00 -8.06
CA VAL A 272 14.09 -8.78 -8.75
C VAL A 272 15.27 -7.97 -9.27
N HIS A 273 15.41 -7.90 -10.58
CA HIS A 273 16.56 -7.31 -11.25
C HIS A 273 16.21 -5.94 -11.83
N ARG A 274 16.66 -4.87 -11.17
CA ARG A 274 16.61 -3.49 -11.70
C ARG A 274 17.47 -3.41 -12.97
N ILE A 275 16.87 -2.97 -14.07
CA ILE A 275 17.51 -2.79 -15.38
C ILE A 275 17.21 -1.39 -15.93
N ARG A 276 18.09 -0.89 -16.79
CA ARG A 276 17.97 0.40 -17.47
C ARG A 276 17.84 0.16 -18.97
N ASP A 277 16.82 0.75 -19.59
CA ASP A 277 16.58 0.73 -21.04
C ASP A 277 16.41 2.17 -21.54
N GLY A 278 17.50 2.73 -22.08
CA GLY A 278 17.66 4.17 -22.23
C GLY A 278 17.51 4.88 -20.88
N ASP A 279 16.64 5.88 -20.82
CA ASP A 279 16.34 6.60 -19.58
C ASP A 279 15.33 5.87 -18.67
N LYS A 280 14.68 4.82 -19.15
CA LYS A 280 13.63 4.11 -18.41
C LYS A 280 14.22 3.03 -17.49
N ILE A 281 13.85 3.09 -16.22
CA ILE A 281 14.06 2.00 -15.27
C ILE A 281 12.93 0.99 -15.41
N GLN A 282 13.30 -0.29 -15.46
CA GLN A 282 12.40 -1.43 -15.49
C GLN A 282 12.94 -2.54 -14.59
N TYR A 283 12.14 -3.57 -14.35
CA TYR A 283 12.52 -4.69 -13.51
C TYR A 283 12.25 -6.01 -14.25
N ILE A 284 13.15 -6.99 -14.08
CA ILE A 284 12.88 -8.37 -14.44
C ILE A 284 12.65 -9.14 -13.14
N TYR A 285 11.46 -9.72 -12.99
CA TYR A 285 11.13 -10.63 -11.91
C TYR A 285 11.47 -12.06 -12.31
N GLU A 286 12.19 -12.75 -11.45
CA GLU A 286 12.38 -14.19 -11.48
C GLU A 286 11.23 -14.86 -10.71
N ILE A 287 10.57 -15.80 -11.36
CA ILE A 287 9.44 -16.58 -10.83
C ILE A 287 9.81 -18.05 -10.92
N ASN A 288 9.79 -18.76 -9.79
CA ASN A 288 9.92 -20.21 -9.74
C ASN A 288 8.52 -20.77 -9.43
N PRO A 289 7.79 -21.31 -10.43
CA PRO A 289 6.42 -21.75 -10.25
C PRO A 289 6.33 -22.95 -9.30
N GLU A 290 5.31 -22.98 -8.45
CA GLU A 290 5.03 -24.13 -7.58
C GLU A 290 4.86 -25.41 -8.43
N GLY A 291 5.51 -26.51 -8.03
CA GLY A 291 5.55 -27.76 -8.78
C GLY A 291 6.49 -27.82 -10.00
N SER A 292 7.11 -26.70 -10.40
CA SER A 292 8.01 -26.64 -11.57
C SER A 292 9.50 -26.67 -11.20
N GLN A 293 10.33 -27.15 -12.13
CA GLN A 293 11.79 -26.97 -12.11
C GLN A 293 12.26 -25.84 -13.06
N GLU A 294 11.36 -25.26 -13.85
CA GLU A 294 11.69 -24.16 -14.78
C GLU A 294 11.53 -22.79 -14.12
N THR A 295 12.60 -22.00 -14.13
CA THR A 295 12.58 -20.60 -13.72
C THR A 295 12.09 -19.70 -14.86
N LEU A 296 10.98 -18.99 -14.64
CA LEU A 296 10.40 -18.04 -15.60
C LEU A 296 10.87 -16.60 -15.29
N TYR A 297 11.01 -15.77 -16.32
CA TYR A 297 11.47 -14.39 -16.19
C TYR A 297 10.48 -13.42 -16.84
N PHE A 298 10.01 -12.42 -16.09
CA PHE A 298 9.00 -11.46 -16.54
C PHE A 298 9.49 -10.02 -16.41
N ARG A 299 9.53 -9.29 -17.52
CA ARG A 299 9.99 -7.89 -17.59
C ARG A 299 8.81 -6.92 -17.52
N THR A 300 8.89 -5.92 -16.65
CA THR A 300 7.86 -4.88 -16.45
C THR A 300 7.68 -4.00 -17.68
N ILE A 301 6.42 -3.74 -18.03
CA ILE A 301 6.00 -2.80 -19.08
C ILE A 301 5.40 -1.54 -18.43
N GLU A 302 4.45 -1.71 -17.52
CA GLU A 302 3.70 -0.62 -16.86
C GLU A 302 3.36 -0.99 -15.40
N LEU A 303 3.28 0.00 -14.50
CA LEU A 303 2.81 -0.19 -13.13
C LEU A 303 1.28 0.04 -13.07
N ILE A 304 0.50 -1.03 -12.88
CA ILE A 304 -0.96 -0.98 -12.83
C ILE A 304 -1.44 -0.45 -11.46
N PHE A 305 -0.80 -0.89 -10.37
CA PHE A 305 -1.17 -0.55 -8.99
C PHE A 305 0.03 -0.64 -8.03
N ASN A 306 0.19 0.38 -7.18
CA ASN A 306 1.07 0.35 -6.00
C ASN A 306 0.46 1.30 -4.94
N PRO A 307 -0.12 0.78 -3.85
CA PRO A 307 -0.59 1.61 -2.75
C PRO A 307 0.63 2.01 -1.91
N ARG A 308 1.12 3.24 -2.12
CA ARG A 308 2.21 3.86 -1.32
C ARG A 308 1.74 4.12 0.13
N THR A 309 1.65 3.05 0.92
CA THR A 309 1.13 3.07 2.30
C THR A 309 2.12 3.67 3.30
N LEU A 310 1.61 4.41 4.28
CA LEU A 310 2.44 5.12 5.26
C LEU A 310 3.05 4.21 6.35
N CYS A 311 2.58 2.96 6.49
CA CYS A 311 3.22 1.88 7.27
C CYS A 311 4.27 1.10 6.42
N ILE A 312 5.15 0.30 7.03
CA ILE A 312 6.06 -0.65 6.33
C ILE A 312 5.58 -2.12 6.45
N ASN A 313 4.87 -2.47 7.51
CA ASN A 313 4.16 -3.75 7.69
C ASN A 313 2.93 -3.86 6.76
N GLY A 314 2.58 -5.07 6.35
CA GLY A 314 1.35 -5.42 5.64
C GLY A 314 1.57 -6.09 4.28
N ARG A 315 0.50 -6.30 3.52
CA ARG A 315 0.53 -7.04 2.24
C ARG A 315 1.32 -6.38 1.11
N LYS A 316 1.44 -5.04 1.11
CA LYS A 316 2.23 -4.22 0.16
C LYS A 316 2.05 -4.60 -1.32
N THR A 317 0.81 -4.92 -1.69
CA THR A 317 0.44 -5.47 -2.99
C THR A 317 0.87 -4.57 -4.15
N ARG A 318 1.69 -5.09 -5.07
CA ARG A 318 2.21 -4.35 -6.23
C ARG A 318 1.86 -5.08 -7.51
N VAL A 319 1.26 -4.38 -8.48
CA VAL A 319 0.72 -4.99 -9.70
C VAL A 319 1.29 -4.32 -10.95
N TRP A 320 1.81 -5.12 -11.87
CA TRP A 320 2.47 -4.69 -13.10
C TRP A 320 1.85 -5.35 -14.33
N ALA A 321 1.82 -4.65 -15.46
CA ALA A 321 1.80 -5.29 -16.76
C ALA A 321 3.22 -5.78 -17.07
N VAL A 322 3.37 -7.03 -17.48
CA VAL A 322 4.67 -7.66 -17.78
C VAL A 322 4.60 -8.47 -19.08
N ARG A 323 5.77 -8.81 -19.64
CA ARG A 323 5.89 -9.85 -20.68
C ARG A 323 7.12 -10.71 -20.41
N GLN A 324 7.02 -12.00 -20.75
CA GLN A 324 8.08 -12.98 -20.53
C GLN A 324 9.33 -12.68 -21.36
N VAL A 325 10.51 -12.91 -20.78
CA VAL A 325 11.84 -12.70 -21.39
C VAL A 325 12.71 -13.95 -21.22
N ASN A 326 13.76 -14.08 -22.05
CA ASN A 326 14.67 -15.24 -22.03
C ASN A 326 15.75 -15.23 -20.93
N GLY A 327 15.55 -14.52 -19.83
CA GLY A 327 16.49 -14.47 -18.70
C GLY A 327 16.51 -13.13 -17.94
N LYS A 328 17.40 -13.04 -16.95
CA LYS A 328 17.51 -11.91 -15.99
C LYS A 328 18.47 -10.76 -16.34
N SER A 329 19.17 -10.81 -17.48
CA SER A 329 20.10 -9.73 -17.86
C SER A 329 19.37 -8.55 -18.52
N ALA A 330 19.96 -7.35 -18.47
CA ALA A 330 19.45 -6.19 -19.25
C ALA A 330 19.42 -6.43 -20.77
N LYS A 331 20.18 -7.43 -21.28
CA LYS A 331 20.17 -7.87 -22.68
C LYS A 331 19.09 -8.93 -23.00
N ALA A 332 18.28 -9.32 -22.01
CA ALA A 332 17.23 -10.32 -22.19
C ALA A 332 16.16 -9.81 -23.17
N LYS A 333 15.84 -10.64 -24.16
CA LYS A 333 14.81 -10.37 -25.16
C LYS A 333 13.49 -10.93 -24.69
N PHE A 334 12.40 -10.25 -25.04
CA PHE A 334 11.06 -10.80 -24.93
C PHE A 334 10.93 -12.06 -25.79
N LEU A 335 10.22 -13.06 -25.29
CA LEU A 335 9.93 -14.26 -26.07
C LEU A 335 8.97 -13.93 -27.23
N GLU A 336 9.17 -14.61 -28.36
CA GLU A 336 8.33 -14.43 -29.54
C GLU A 336 6.91 -14.93 -29.28
N GLY A 337 5.90 -14.20 -29.76
CA GLY A 337 4.48 -14.50 -29.51
C GLY A 337 4.00 -14.30 -28.07
N ALA A 338 4.88 -14.04 -27.09
CA ALA A 338 4.49 -13.96 -25.68
C ALA A 338 3.51 -12.79 -25.42
N PRO A 339 2.34 -13.05 -24.79
CA PRO A 339 1.36 -12.01 -24.48
C PRO A 339 1.85 -11.07 -23.38
N THR A 340 1.21 -9.91 -23.28
CA THR A 340 1.25 -9.12 -22.04
C THR A 340 0.34 -9.78 -21.01
N VAL A 341 0.86 -9.99 -19.80
CA VAL A 341 0.18 -10.62 -18.65
C VAL A 341 0.33 -9.72 -17.42
N VAL A 342 -0.39 -10.02 -16.33
CA VAL A 342 -0.32 -9.23 -15.10
C VAL A 342 0.52 -9.95 -14.05
N LEU A 343 1.53 -9.29 -13.48
CA LEU A 343 2.25 -9.77 -12.30
C LEU A 343 1.71 -9.06 -11.06
N LYS A 344 1.21 -9.83 -10.08
CA LYS A 344 0.84 -9.35 -8.73
C LYS A 344 1.87 -9.89 -7.74
N GLU A 345 2.54 -8.99 -7.02
CA GLU A 345 3.41 -9.29 -5.89
C GLU A 345 2.70 -8.92 -4.58
N VAL A 346 2.84 -9.76 -3.55
CA VAL A 346 2.19 -9.59 -2.25
C VAL A 346 3.04 -10.18 -1.12
N TRP A 347 2.84 -9.74 0.11
CA TRP A 347 3.41 -10.31 1.33
C TRP A 347 2.30 -10.93 2.19
N LEU A 348 2.17 -12.25 2.13
CA LEU A 348 1.23 -13.03 2.93
C LEU A 348 1.85 -13.36 4.29
N ASP A 349 1.03 -13.73 5.27
CA ASP A 349 1.53 -14.40 6.47
C ASP A 349 1.94 -15.85 6.11
N SER A 350 3.03 -16.37 6.69
CA SER A 350 3.68 -17.60 6.23
C SER A 350 2.82 -18.86 6.29
N THR A 351 1.76 -18.85 7.10
CA THR A 351 0.74 -19.90 7.25
C THR A 351 -0.50 -19.69 6.36
N SER A 352 -0.58 -18.60 5.60
CA SER A 352 -1.72 -18.30 4.72
C SER A 352 -1.70 -19.14 3.45
N CYS A 353 -2.86 -19.68 3.05
CA CYS A 353 -3.06 -20.21 1.71
C CYS A 353 -2.85 -19.11 0.64
N THR A 354 -2.33 -19.50 -0.53
CA THR A 354 -2.12 -18.57 -1.64
C THR A 354 -3.40 -18.38 -2.47
N GLU A 355 -3.50 -17.27 -3.22
CA GLU A 355 -4.62 -17.05 -4.15
C GLU A 355 -4.72 -18.17 -5.20
N LEU A 356 -3.59 -18.80 -5.57
CA LEU A 356 -3.55 -19.96 -6.46
C LEU A 356 -4.18 -21.19 -5.78
N GLN A 357 -3.72 -21.56 -4.59
CA GLN A 357 -4.24 -22.70 -3.83
C GLN A 357 -5.75 -22.56 -3.53
N ILE A 358 -6.19 -21.34 -3.23
CA ILE A 358 -7.61 -21.01 -3.03
C ILE A 358 -8.39 -21.16 -4.35
N GLN A 359 -7.89 -20.61 -5.46
CA GLN A 359 -8.52 -20.75 -6.77
C GLN A 359 -8.57 -22.22 -7.23
N GLU A 360 -7.54 -23.02 -6.94
CA GLU A 360 -7.49 -24.47 -7.20
C GLU A 360 -8.53 -25.24 -6.36
N ALA A 361 -8.62 -24.97 -5.05
CA ALA A 361 -9.60 -25.61 -4.18
C ALA A 361 -11.06 -25.26 -4.54
N ILE A 362 -11.33 -24.03 -4.97
CA ILE A 362 -12.63 -23.63 -5.55
C ILE A 362 -12.86 -24.38 -6.87
N ASN A 363 -11.88 -24.38 -7.76
CA ASN A 363 -11.96 -25.03 -9.08
C ASN A 363 -12.24 -26.53 -8.97
N ASP A 364 -11.63 -27.25 -8.02
CA ASP A 364 -11.85 -28.69 -7.83
C ASP A 364 -13.28 -29.01 -7.39
N ARG A 365 -13.90 -28.15 -6.58
CA ARG A 365 -15.33 -28.28 -6.23
C ARG A 365 -16.23 -27.96 -7.42
N LEU A 366 -15.92 -26.90 -8.16
CA LEU A 366 -16.68 -26.53 -9.36
C LEU A 366 -16.67 -27.62 -10.45
N LYS A 367 -15.57 -28.39 -10.60
CA LYS A 367 -15.50 -29.56 -11.49
C LYS A 367 -16.48 -30.68 -11.12
N MET A 368 -16.93 -30.75 -9.87
CA MET A 368 -17.85 -31.80 -9.40
C MET A 368 -19.33 -31.47 -9.62
N LEU A 369 -19.65 -30.20 -9.91
CA LEU A 369 -21.02 -29.73 -10.11
C LEU A 369 -21.68 -30.35 -11.34
N LYS A 370 -22.96 -30.69 -11.21
CA LYS A 370 -23.82 -31.21 -12.27
C LYS A 370 -24.95 -30.19 -12.51
N PRO A 371 -25.58 -30.15 -13.71
CA PRO A 371 -26.63 -29.18 -14.01
C PRO A 371 -27.80 -29.16 -13.01
N LYS A 372 -28.05 -30.28 -12.32
CA LYS A 372 -29.06 -30.41 -11.28
C LYS A 372 -28.75 -29.63 -10.00
N ASP A 373 -27.48 -29.42 -9.68
CA ASP A 373 -27.04 -28.77 -8.43
C ASP A 373 -27.29 -27.25 -8.46
N PHE A 374 -27.72 -26.74 -9.61
CA PHE A 374 -28.25 -25.39 -9.81
C PHE A 374 -29.55 -25.40 -10.63
N ASP A 375 -30.37 -26.46 -10.52
CA ASP A 375 -31.72 -26.50 -11.13
C ASP A 375 -32.64 -25.40 -10.60
N TRP A 376 -32.42 -24.93 -9.37
CA TRP A 376 -33.09 -23.79 -8.75
C TRP A 376 -32.82 -22.45 -9.44
N ALA A 377 -31.76 -22.33 -10.23
CA ALA A 377 -31.38 -21.09 -10.88
C ALA A 377 -32.32 -20.77 -12.06
N GLY A 378 -32.90 -19.56 -12.05
CA GLY A 378 -33.76 -19.07 -13.13
C GLY A 378 -33.04 -19.07 -14.48
N VAL A 379 -33.79 -19.27 -15.57
CA VAL A 379 -33.30 -19.61 -16.92
C VAL A 379 -32.04 -18.85 -17.38
N ILE A 380 -31.97 -17.54 -17.15
CA ILE A 380 -30.83 -16.71 -17.56
C ILE A 380 -29.60 -16.98 -16.67
N LEU A 381 -29.77 -17.11 -15.34
CA LEU A 381 -28.67 -17.45 -14.44
C LEU A 381 -28.13 -18.85 -14.73
N LYS A 382 -29.03 -19.82 -14.92
CA LYS A 382 -28.68 -21.20 -15.27
C LYS A 382 -27.90 -21.29 -16.59
N ARG A 383 -28.32 -20.53 -17.62
CA ARG A 383 -27.57 -20.40 -18.88
C ARG A 383 -26.16 -19.86 -18.66
N ASP A 384 -26.03 -18.80 -17.85
CA ASP A 384 -24.75 -18.13 -17.61
C ASP A 384 -23.80 -18.99 -16.76
N LEU A 385 -24.32 -19.77 -15.80
CA LEU A 385 -23.58 -20.80 -15.06
C LEU A 385 -23.10 -21.93 -15.98
N ILE A 386 -23.98 -22.46 -16.84
CA ILE A 386 -23.61 -23.48 -17.85
C ILE A 386 -22.49 -22.94 -18.75
N HIS A 387 -22.59 -21.70 -19.22
CA HIS A 387 -21.56 -21.09 -20.07
C HIS A 387 -20.20 -20.96 -19.36
N ALA A 388 -20.19 -20.61 -18.07
CA ALA A 388 -18.98 -20.53 -17.26
C ALA A 388 -18.32 -21.91 -17.03
N ILE A 389 -19.12 -22.97 -16.91
CA ILE A 389 -18.66 -24.35 -16.63
C ILE A 389 -18.36 -25.13 -17.93
N THR A 390 -18.89 -24.73 -19.10
CA THR A 390 -18.72 -25.47 -20.37
C THR A 390 -17.30 -25.36 -20.96
N ASP A 391 -16.66 -24.20 -20.85
CA ASP A 391 -15.24 -23.99 -21.22
C ASP A 391 -14.43 -23.73 -19.93
N PHE A 392 -14.44 -24.74 -19.05
CA PHE A 392 -13.78 -24.68 -17.75
C PHE A 392 -12.26 -24.88 -17.90
N PRO A 393 -11.40 -24.05 -17.26
CA PRO A 393 -11.70 -22.90 -16.40
C PRO A 393 -11.72 -21.55 -17.15
N HIS A 394 -11.56 -21.54 -18.48
CA HIS A 394 -11.29 -20.33 -19.27
C HIS A 394 -12.42 -19.29 -19.25
N ASN A 395 -13.68 -19.75 -19.20
CA ASN A 395 -14.89 -18.94 -19.09
C ASN A 395 -15.29 -18.59 -17.65
N LEU A 396 -14.56 -19.03 -16.63
CA LEU A 396 -14.89 -18.64 -15.26
C LEU A 396 -14.75 -17.11 -15.07
N PRO A 397 -15.68 -16.47 -14.32
CA PRO A 397 -15.63 -15.04 -14.00
C PRO A 397 -14.61 -14.71 -12.88
N PHE A 398 -13.50 -15.46 -12.82
CA PHE A 398 -12.33 -15.18 -11.98
C PHE A 398 -11.13 -14.77 -12.86
N MET A 399 -10.22 -13.97 -12.32
CA MET A 399 -8.94 -13.68 -12.98
C MET A 399 -8.09 -14.97 -12.99
N PRO A 400 -7.74 -15.53 -14.18
CA PRO A 400 -7.09 -16.82 -14.27
C PRO A 400 -5.60 -16.71 -13.93
N ILE A 401 -5.17 -17.45 -12.93
CA ILE A 401 -3.76 -17.56 -12.54
C ILE A 401 -3.08 -18.57 -13.47
N LEU A 402 -1.93 -18.20 -14.05
CA LEU A 402 -1.09 -19.07 -14.87
C LEU A 402 0.04 -19.71 -14.04
N HIS A 403 0.66 -18.91 -13.16
CA HIS A 403 1.78 -19.31 -12.32
C HIS A 403 1.70 -18.60 -10.97
N GLY A 404 2.04 -19.31 -9.90
CA GLY A 404 2.27 -18.78 -8.56
C GLY A 404 3.66 -19.22 -8.06
N GLY A 405 4.37 -18.37 -7.33
CA GLY A 405 5.73 -18.66 -6.87
C GLY A 405 6.14 -17.86 -5.63
N TRP A 406 6.85 -18.54 -4.73
CA TRP A 406 7.30 -17.98 -3.45
C TRP A 406 8.63 -17.22 -3.57
N GLY A 407 8.72 -16.08 -2.87
CA GLY A 407 9.94 -15.27 -2.71
C GLY A 407 10.56 -15.38 -1.32
N GLN A 408 11.18 -14.30 -0.85
CA GLN A 408 11.83 -14.27 0.47
C GLN A 408 10.82 -14.32 1.63
N GLU A 409 11.27 -14.90 2.74
CA GLU A 409 10.59 -14.84 4.03
C GLU A 409 11.22 -13.79 4.95
N THR A 410 10.41 -13.19 5.81
CA THR A 410 10.89 -12.30 6.88
C THR A 410 11.46 -13.11 8.05
N LYS A 411 12.16 -12.44 8.98
CA LYS A 411 12.55 -13.07 10.25
C LYS A 411 11.36 -13.00 11.21
N GLU A 412 11.31 -13.95 12.15
CA GLU A 412 10.49 -13.89 13.36
C GLU A 412 10.81 -12.63 14.18
N CYS A 413 9.84 -12.15 14.96
CA CYS A 413 10.09 -11.13 15.96
C CYS A 413 10.83 -11.76 17.16
N PRO A 414 11.90 -11.14 17.70
CA PRO A 414 12.51 -11.62 18.95
C PRO A 414 11.50 -11.61 20.09
N ALA A 415 11.59 -12.58 21.02
CA ALA A 415 10.73 -12.60 22.20
C ALA A 415 11.07 -11.46 23.17
N GLU A 416 12.31 -10.98 23.12
CA GLU A 416 12.86 -9.85 23.88
C GLU A 416 12.59 -8.49 23.18
N ALA A 417 11.52 -8.39 22.37
CA ALA A 417 11.13 -7.18 21.65
C ALA A 417 9.80 -6.61 22.18
N GLU A 418 9.86 -5.38 22.70
CA GLU A 418 8.77 -4.72 23.41
C GLU A 418 8.16 -3.58 22.57
N ARG A 419 6.89 -3.23 22.84
CA ARG A 419 6.24 -2.05 22.24
C ARG A 419 6.67 -0.79 22.98
N ASP A 420 7.17 0.20 22.24
CA ASP A 420 7.56 1.50 22.80
C ASP A 420 7.01 2.63 21.91
N LEU A 421 5.83 3.16 22.29
CA LEU A 421 5.18 4.27 21.56
C LEU A 421 5.96 5.60 21.69
N THR A 422 6.92 5.68 22.62
CA THR A 422 7.79 6.85 22.79
C THR A 422 8.94 6.88 21.77
N ILE A 423 9.16 5.78 21.01
CA ILE A 423 10.17 5.71 19.93
C ILE A 423 10.08 6.93 19.02
N LEU A 424 8.89 7.28 18.49
CA LEU A 424 8.72 8.44 17.60
C LEU A 424 8.16 9.69 18.28
N PHE A 425 7.64 9.54 19.49
CA PHE A 425 6.95 10.59 20.23
C PHE A 425 7.44 10.61 21.68
N PRO A 426 8.70 11.01 21.94
CA PRO A 426 9.30 11.02 23.28
C PRO A 426 8.59 11.97 24.27
N GLU A 427 7.70 12.84 23.77
CA GLU A 427 6.79 13.64 24.59
C GLU A 427 5.60 12.86 25.20
N ARG A 428 5.45 11.56 24.90
CA ARG A 428 4.39 10.71 25.46
C ARG A 428 4.87 9.95 26.70
N ASP A 429 3.97 9.78 27.66
CA ASP A 429 4.18 8.92 28.82
C ASP A 429 4.30 7.44 28.37
N PRO A 430 5.33 6.69 28.81
CA PRO A 430 5.49 5.27 28.48
C PRO A 430 4.37 4.35 28.98
N MET A 431 3.67 4.74 30.06
CA MET A 431 2.73 3.90 30.82
C MET A 431 1.30 4.43 30.85
N SER A 432 0.99 5.51 30.12
CA SER A 432 -0.40 5.95 29.97
C SER A 432 -1.20 4.89 29.23
N PRO A 433 -2.28 4.30 29.81
CA PRO A 433 -3.31 3.69 28.98
C PRO A 433 -3.85 4.76 28.03
N VAL A 434 -4.31 4.38 26.84
CA VAL A 434 -4.97 5.32 25.93
C VAL A 434 -6.27 5.77 26.62
N GLN A 435 -6.29 7.00 27.15
CA GLN A 435 -7.43 7.49 27.93
C GLN A 435 -8.68 7.56 27.05
N LEU A 436 -9.61 6.65 27.31
CA LEU A 436 -10.88 6.49 26.60
C LEU A 436 -11.89 7.57 27.05
N GLY A 437 -11.57 8.83 26.78
CA GLY A 437 -12.44 9.98 26.96
C GLY A 437 -12.61 10.47 28.41
N GLN A 438 -12.61 11.79 28.58
CA GLN A 438 -13.28 12.46 29.70
C GLN A 438 -14.06 13.68 29.21
N HIS A 439 -15.08 14.04 29.97
CA HIS A 439 -16.13 14.99 29.59
C HIS A 439 -15.61 16.39 29.24
N VAL A 440 -16.17 16.98 28.19
CA VAL A 440 -16.40 18.44 28.11
C VAL A 440 -17.79 18.70 28.67
N THR A 441 -17.92 19.66 29.59
CA THR A 441 -19.20 20.02 30.23
C THR A 441 -20.08 20.90 29.33
N PRO A 442 -21.41 20.99 29.56
CA PRO A 442 -22.35 21.59 28.60
C PRO A 442 -22.25 23.12 28.38
N GLU A 443 -21.35 23.81 29.09
CA GLU A 443 -21.38 25.27 29.25
C GLU A 443 -20.49 26.04 28.26
N SER A 444 -19.65 25.35 27.47
CA SER A 444 -18.80 25.99 26.44
C SER A 444 -19.46 26.15 25.07
N THR A 445 -20.69 25.65 24.89
CA THR A 445 -21.34 25.52 23.56
C THR A 445 -21.74 26.85 22.91
N GLN A 446 -21.92 27.94 23.67
CA GLN A 446 -22.34 29.23 23.11
C GLN A 446 -21.20 30.10 22.53
N ALA A 447 -19.93 29.80 22.83
CA ALA A 447 -18.80 30.63 22.37
C ALA A 447 -18.27 30.27 20.95
N LEU A 448 -18.71 29.17 20.36
CA LEU A 448 -18.15 28.62 19.10
C LEU A 448 -19.02 28.87 17.85
N LEU A 449 -20.18 29.51 17.98
CA LEU A 449 -21.15 29.68 16.89
C LEU A 449 -20.89 30.88 15.94
N SER A 450 -19.76 31.60 16.09
CA SER A 450 -19.45 32.82 15.33
C SER A 450 -18.21 32.73 14.42
N ALA A 451 -17.68 31.53 14.15
CA ALA A 451 -16.39 31.34 13.46
C ALA A 451 -16.45 30.39 12.24
N SER A 452 -17.40 30.62 11.32
CA SER A 452 -17.54 29.82 10.09
C SER A 452 -16.58 30.23 8.96
N SER A 453 -15.42 29.56 8.85
CA SER A 453 -14.69 29.32 7.58
C SER A 453 -13.39 28.50 7.78
N THR A 454 -13.05 27.69 6.76
CA THR A 454 -11.76 26.98 6.47
C THR A 454 -11.24 25.85 7.41
N ASN A 455 -10.91 24.72 6.79
CA ASN A 455 -9.83 23.75 7.09
C ASN A 455 -9.50 23.33 8.55
N ALA A 456 -10.49 23.20 9.44
CA ALA A 456 -10.27 22.74 10.82
C ALA A 456 -10.37 21.21 11.03
N TYR A 457 -11.34 20.53 10.42
CA TYR A 457 -11.74 19.15 10.75
C TYR A 457 -11.02 18.05 9.95
N ALA A 458 -9.69 18.14 9.88
CA ALA A 458 -8.82 17.12 9.28
C ALA A 458 -7.58 16.80 10.15
N LYS A 459 -7.77 16.81 11.48
CA LYS A 459 -6.75 16.44 12.48
C LYS A 459 -7.30 15.36 13.39
N SER A 460 -6.41 14.46 13.83
CA SER A 460 -6.67 13.35 14.75
C SER A 460 -7.92 12.52 14.44
N ALA A 461 -7.80 11.61 13.46
CA ALA A 461 -8.41 10.29 13.68
C ALA A 461 -7.69 9.65 14.89
N PRO A 462 -8.39 9.07 15.87
CA PRO A 462 -7.74 8.37 16.97
C PRO A 462 -6.86 7.20 16.48
N PRO A 463 -5.76 6.86 17.17
CA PRO A 463 -5.15 5.55 16.99
C PRO A 463 -6.20 4.47 17.28
N GLN A 464 -6.18 3.38 16.50
CA GLN A 464 -7.09 2.25 16.68
C GLN A 464 -7.01 1.68 18.10
N PRO A 465 -8.12 1.20 18.69
CA PRO A 465 -8.12 0.58 20.01
C PRO A 465 -7.26 -0.70 20.04
N ASP A 466 -6.89 -1.11 21.25
CA ASP A 466 -5.69 -1.92 21.52
C ASP A 466 -5.84 -3.42 21.24
N LEU A 467 -6.04 -3.76 19.96
CA LEU A 467 -5.87 -5.13 19.48
C LEU A 467 -4.38 -5.49 19.43
N HIS A 468 -4.06 -6.66 19.98
CA HIS A 468 -2.72 -7.24 19.95
C HIS A 468 -2.30 -7.58 18.51
N ARG A 469 -1.77 -6.59 17.77
CA ARG A 469 -1.06 -6.80 16.50
C ARG A 469 0.01 -7.89 16.66
N ASP A 470 -0.27 -9.07 16.13
CA ASP A 470 0.69 -10.16 16.03
C ASP A 470 1.70 -9.87 14.92
N PHE A 471 2.98 -9.86 15.27
CA PHE A 471 4.08 -9.60 14.34
C PHE A 471 4.50 -10.87 13.58
N ALA A 472 3.49 -11.55 13.02
CA ALA A 472 3.62 -12.82 12.31
C ALA A 472 4.66 -12.77 11.18
N VAL A 473 5.34 -13.90 10.96
CA VAL A 473 6.29 -14.05 9.85
C VAL A 473 5.53 -13.89 8.54
N LYS A 474 5.93 -12.90 7.73
CA LYS A 474 5.43 -12.72 6.38
C LYS A 474 6.38 -13.32 5.34
N ARG A 475 5.81 -13.86 4.28
CA ARG A 475 6.51 -14.41 3.12
C ARG A 475 5.99 -13.78 1.82
N GLN A 476 6.92 -13.43 0.95
CA GLN A 476 6.65 -12.85 -0.36
C GLN A 476 6.05 -13.91 -1.29
N TYR A 477 5.02 -13.54 -2.04
CA TYR A 477 4.40 -14.39 -3.05
C TYR A 477 4.15 -13.59 -4.33
N ARG A 478 4.25 -14.26 -5.48
CA ARG A 478 4.06 -13.63 -6.80
C ARG A 478 3.16 -14.48 -7.68
N LEU A 479 2.19 -13.83 -8.31
CA LEU A 479 1.17 -14.39 -9.17
C LEU A 479 1.30 -13.81 -10.58
N ILE A 480 1.10 -14.64 -11.59
CA ILE A 480 0.96 -14.24 -13.00
C ILE A 480 -0.48 -14.51 -13.43
N TYR A 481 -1.30 -13.47 -13.62
CA TYR A 481 -2.64 -13.63 -14.22
C TYR A 481 -2.58 -13.53 -15.75
N GLY A 482 -3.27 -14.45 -16.44
CA GLY A 482 -3.22 -14.59 -17.90
C GLY A 482 -4.07 -13.61 -18.71
N LYS A 483 -4.79 -12.70 -18.07
CA LYS A 483 -5.64 -11.67 -18.71
C LYS A 483 -5.26 -10.29 -18.15
N VAL A 484 -5.32 -9.24 -18.99
CA VAL A 484 -5.02 -7.84 -18.60
C VAL A 484 -6.29 -7.01 -18.66
N GLY A 485 -6.52 -6.17 -17.65
CA GLY A 485 -7.70 -5.31 -17.55
C GLY A 485 -7.50 -4.17 -16.58
N HIS A 486 -8.61 -3.49 -16.23
CA HIS A 486 -8.61 -2.42 -15.24
C HIS A 486 -9.75 -2.58 -14.24
N SER A 487 -9.51 -2.18 -12.99
CA SER A 487 -10.54 -2.15 -11.94
C SER A 487 -11.77 -1.32 -12.35
N LEU A 488 -12.94 -1.66 -11.80
CA LEU A 488 -14.20 -0.91 -11.91
C LEU A 488 -14.06 0.57 -11.51
N ILE A 489 -13.11 0.93 -10.64
CA ILE A 489 -12.80 2.32 -10.29
C ILE A 489 -12.40 3.15 -11.54
N LYS A 490 -11.70 2.50 -12.49
CA LYS A 490 -11.26 3.06 -13.78
C LYS A 490 -12.29 2.85 -14.92
N ALA A 491 -13.49 2.33 -14.64
CA ALA A 491 -14.53 2.17 -15.65
C ALA A 491 -14.91 3.51 -16.32
N LYS A 492 -15.39 3.42 -17.57
CA LYS A 492 -15.58 4.58 -18.47
C LYS A 492 -17.05 4.95 -18.72
N ASN A 493 -18.00 4.09 -18.38
CA ASN A 493 -19.43 4.33 -18.53
C ASN A 493 -20.24 3.36 -17.65
N ILE A 494 -21.52 3.67 -17.46
CA ILE A 494 -22.42 2.89 -16.61
C ILE A 494 -22.74 1.50 -17.19
N SER A 495 -22.86 1.39 -18.51
CA SER A 495 -23.10 0.13 -19.23
C SER A 495 -22.06 -0.95 -18.90
N SER A 496 -20.77 -0.68 -19.13
CA SER A 496 -19.68 -1.61 -18.81
C SER A 496 -19.56 -1.91 -17.31
N SER A 497 -19.92 -0.93 -16.47
CA SER A 497 -19.91 -1.08 -15.01
C SER A 497 -20.94 -2.10 -14.53
N PHE A 498 -22.19 -2.01 -15.01
CA PHE A 498 -23.24 -2.96 -14.61
C PHE A 498 -23.18 -4.31 -15.32
N ILE A 499 -22.57 -4.40 -16.51
CA ILE A 499 -22.18 -5.69 -17.09
C ILE A 499 -21.16 -6.38 -16.18
N ALA A 500 -20.10 -5.68 -15.77
CA ALA A 500 -19.08 -6.26 -14.89
C ALA A 500 -19.64 -6.67 -13.51
N ILE A 501 -20.53 -5.88 -12.91
CA ILE A 501 -21.22 -6.25 -11.66
C ILE A 501 -22.09 -7.51 -11.85
N LYS A 502 -22.84 -7.62 -12.96
CA LYS A 502 -23.66 -8.82 -13.26
C LYS A 502 -22.80 -10.05 -13.52
N ASP A 503 -21.64 -9.92 -14.16
CA ASP A 503 -20.73 -11.06 -14.39
C ASP A 503 -20.02 -11.50 -13.10
N VAL A 504 -19.60 -10.57 -12.25
CA VAL A 504 -19.07 -10.90 -10.90
C VAL A 504 -20.16 -11.47 -9.98
N PHE A 505 -21.44 -11.14 -10.17
CA PHE A 505 -22.52 -11.83 -9.46
C PHE A 505 -22.54 -13.34 -9.80
N VAL A 506 -22.26 -13.74 -11.05
CA VAL A 506 -22.09 -15.17 -11.40
C VAL A 506 -20.88 -15.77 -10.68
N ALA A 507 -19.80 -15.02 -10.48
CA ALA A 507 -18.67 -15.44 -9.65
C ALA A 507 -19.11 -15.73 -8.19
N LEU A 508 -19.95 -14.88 -7.60
CA LEU A 508 -20.48 -15.12 -6.24
C LEU A 508 -21.41 -16.35 -6.16
N VAL A 509 -22.19 -16.64 -7.20
CA VAL A 509 -22.99 -17.88 -7.27
C VAL A 509 -22.09 -19.11 -7.39
N LEU A 510 -21.00 -19.03 -8.16
CA LEU A 510 -20.01 -20.10 -8.25
C LEU A 510 -19.26 -20.31 -6.91
N LEU A 511 -18.92 -19.24 -6.19
CA LEU A 511 -18.36 -19.35 -4.83
C LEU A 511 -19.35 -20.03 -3.87
N TYR A 512 -20.64 -19.64 -3.89
CA TYR A 512 -21.71 -20.31 -3.13
C TYR A 512 -21.79 -21.81 -3.44
N LEU A 513 -21.84 -22.19 -4.73
CA LEU A 513 -21.89 -23.59 -5.15
C LEU A 513 -20.61 -24.38 -4.81
N ALA A 514 -19.48 -23.71 -4.59
CA ALA A 514 -18.25 -24.32 -4.06
C ALA A 514 -18.20 -24.34 -2.51
N GLY A 515 -19.11 -23.65 -1.81
CA GLY A 515 -19.07 -23.49 -0.37
C GLY A 515 -18.07 -22.43 0.14
N TRP A 516 -17.79 -21.38 -0.64
CA TRP A 516 -16.84 -20.31 -0.31
C TRP A 516 -17.49 -18.92 -0.24
N VAL A 517 -16.87 -18.02 0.54
CA VAL A 517 -17.16 -16.57 0.61
C VAL A 517 -15.91 -15.77 0.29
N HIS A 518 -16.04 -14.59 -0.34
CA HIS A 518 -14.93 -13.77 -0.84
C HIS A 518 -14.40 -12.74 0.17
N ARG A 519 -15.29 -12.13 0.97
CA ARG A 519 -14.99 -11.23 2.10
C ARG A 519 -14.42 -9.84 1.79
N ASP A 520 -13.64 -9.63 0.72
CA ASP A 520 -13.22 -8.29 0.26
C ASP A 520 -13.73 -7.96 -1.16
N ILE A 521 -15.05 -8.04 -1.35
CA ILE A 521 -15.69 -7.56 -2.57
C ILE A 521 -15.63 -6.03 -2.61
N SER A 522 -15.08 -5.49 -3.68
CA SER A 522 -14.89 -4.05 -3.86
C SER A 522 -14.77 -3.67 -5.34
N ALA A 523 -15.01 -2.39 -5.66
CA ALA A 523 -14.69 -1.86 -7.00
C ALA A 523 -13.20 -2.00 -7.39
N GLY A 524 -12.30 -2.18 -6.42
CA GLY A 524 -10.89 -2.50 -6.66
C GLY A 524 -10.67 -3.90 -7.25
N ASN A 525 -11.48 -4.87 -6.82
CA ASN A 525 -11.30 -6.29 -7.08
C ASN A 525 -12.14 -6.83 -8.25
N ILE A 526 -13.08 -6.01 -8.76
CA ILE A 526 -13.81 -6.24 -10.00
C ILE A 526 -12.98 -5.69 -11.17
N ILE A 527 -12.47 -6.58 -12.02
CA ILE A 527 -11.62 -6.26 -13.17
C ILE A 527 -12.44 -6.32 -14.46
N LEU A 528 -12.41 -5.23 -15.23
CA LEU A 528 -13.03 -5.14 -16.56
C LEU A 528 -12.03 -5.67 -17.60
N ILE A 529 -12.44 -6.72 -18.31
CA ILE A 529 -11.66 -7.41 -19.35
C ILE A 529 -12.37 -7.25 -20.69
N LYS A 530 -11.64 -6.94 -21.77
CA LYS A 530 -12.19 -6.93 -23.13
C LYS A 530 -12.19 -8.34 -23.72
N GLY A 531 -13.37 -8.81 -24.15
CA GLY A 531 -13.56 -10.11 -24.80
C GLY A 531 -13.01 -10.16 -26.22
N LYS A 532 -12.94 -11.36 -26.80
CA LYS A 532 -12.51 -11.60 -28.21
C LYS A 532 -13.47 -10.98 -29.23
N ASP A 533 -14.74 -10.88 -28.86
CA ASP A 533 -15.83 -10.19 -29.57
C ASP A 533 -15.78 -8.65 -29.43
N GLY A 534 -14.93 -8.15 -28.54
CA GLY A 534 -14.76 -6.74 -28.24
C GLY A 534 -15.69 -6.18 -27.16
N GLN A 535 -16.58 -6.99 -26.57
CA GLN A 535 -17.39 -6.58 -25.42
C GLN A 535 -16.54 -6.46 -24.14
N ILE A 536 -17.10 -5.89 -23.07
CA ILE A 536 -16.43 -5.77 -21.77
C ILE A 536 -17.15 -6.67 -20.77
N HIS A 537 -16.39 -7.52 -20.09
CA HIS A 537 -16.87 -8.47 -19.08
C HIS A 537 -16.20 -8.24 -17.72
N GLY A 538 -16.88 -8.64 -16.65
CA GLY A 538 -16.34 -8.63 -15.29
C GLY A 538 -15.61 -9.93 -14.94
N GLN A 539 -14.44 -9.84 -14.33
CA GLN A 539 -13.77 -10.94 -13.63
C GLN A 539 -13.38 -10.50 -12.22
N LEU A 540 -13.55 -11.40 -11.26
CA LEU A 540 -13.23 -11.21 -9.85
C LEU A 540 -11.77 -11.61 -9.57
N SER A 541 -11.11 -10.86 -8.70
CA SER A 541 -9.70 -11.04 -8.29
C SER A 541 -9.54 -10.85 -6.79
N ASP A 542 -8.36 -11.17 -6.24
CA ASP A 542 -8.01 -10.92 -4.84
C ASP A 542 -8.67 -11.92 -3.85
N LEU A 543 -8.72 -13.20 -4.24
CA LEU A 543 -9.23 -14.31 -3.41
C LEU A 543 -8.40 -14.57 -2.12
N GLU A 544 -7.38 -13.77 -1.82
CA GLU A 544 -6.52 -13.86 -0.62
C GLU A 544 -7.24 -13.60 0.72
N TYR A 545 -8.53 -13.25 0.70
CA TYR A 545 -9.41 -13.19 1.88
C TYR A 545 -10.54 -14.20 1.84
N ALA A 546 -10.68 -14.95 0.75
CA ALA A 546 -11.74 -15.93 0.60
C ALA A 546 -11.51 -17.10 1.55
N ARG A 547 -12.60 -17.63 2.12
CA ARG A 547 -12.59 -18.83 2.96
C ARG A 547 -13.72 -19.77 2.57
N GLU A 548 -13.52 -21.04 2.84
CA GLU A 548 -14.61 -21.99 2.96
C GLU A 548 -15.57 -21.51 4.07
N TYR A 549 -16.87 -21.71 3.85
CA TYR A 549 -17.92 -21.30 4.77
C TYR A 549 -18.31 -22.46 5.68
N HIS A 550 -17.99 -22.38 6.98
CA HIS A 550 -18.42 -23.39 7.95
C HIS A 550 -19.46 -22.84 8.93
N ARG A 551 -20.61 -23.52 9.01
CA ARG A 551 -21.73 -23.17 9.91
C ARG A 551 -21.37 -23.06 11.41
N ARG A 552 -20.23 -23.59 11.83
CA ARG A 552 -19.73 -23.59 13.21
C ARG A 552 -18.43 -22.80 13.41
N ASP A 553 -18.07 -21.95 12.46
CA ASP A 553 -17.05 -20.93 12.70
C ASP A 553 -17.49 -20.05 13.89
N ALA A 554 -16.60 -19.87 14.86
CA ALA A 554 -16.76 -18.82 15.87
C ALA A 554 -16.72 -17.44 15.17
N PRO A 555 -17.22 -16.36 15.81
CA PRO A 555 -16.93 -15.01 15.38
C PRO A 555 -15.43 -14.86 15.15
N ALA A 556 -15.03 -14.63 13.90
CA ALA A 556 -13.64 -14.82 13.52
C ALA A 556 -12.76 -13.83 14.29
N THR A 557 -11.70 -14.32 14.93
CA THR A 557 -10.64 -13.50 15.52
C THR A 557 -9.78 -12.77 14.47
N ASP A 558 -10.17 -12.88 13.19
CA ASP A 558 -9.65 -12.07 12.10
C ASP A 558 -9.92 -10.57 12.35
N PRO A 559 -8.99 -9.67 11.97
CA PRO A 559 -9.30 -8.23 11.87
C PRO A 559 -10.49 -7.98 10.93
N LYS A 560 -11.26 -6.89 11.13
CA LYS A 560 -12.37 -6.48 10.22
C LYS A 560 -11.88 -6.45 8.75
N THR A 561 -12.18 -7.50 7.97
CA THR A 561 -11.71 -7.63 6.58
C THR A 561 -12.68 -6.98 5.60
N GLY A 562 -12.15 -6.15 4.71
CA GLY A 562 -12.89 -5.55 3.60
C GLY A 562 -12.54 -4.08 3.38
N THR A 563 -12.87 -3.55 2.21
CA THR A 563 -12.76 -2.12 1.90
C THR A 563 -13.93 -1.35 2.55
N PRO A 564 -13.74 -0.38 3.48
CA PRO A 564 -14.83 0.21 4.29
C PRO A 564 -16.02 0.79 3.51
N PHE A 565 -15.78 1.33 2.31
CA PHE A 565 -16.81 1.82 1.38
C PHE A 565 -17.80 0.72 0.95
N PHE A 566 -17.34 -0.52 0.85
CA PHE A 566 -18.11 -1.66 0.32
C PHE A 566 -18.44 -2.70 1.40
N MET A 567 -17.73 -2.68 2.53
CA MET A 567 -17.90 -3.61 3.65
C MET A 567 -19.37 -3.67 4.14
N PRO A 568 -19.94 -4.86 4.38
CA PRO A 568 -21.32 -5.05 4.86
C PRO A 568 -21.58 -4.35 6.20
N ILE A 569 -22.81 -3.93 6.49
CA ILE A 569 -23.07 -3.13 7.71
C ILE A 569 -22.78 -3.87 9.01
N GLU A 570 -23.14 -5.15 9.15
CA GLU A 570 -22.85 -5.87 10.41
C GLU A 570 -21.34 -6.08 10.61
N ILE A 571 -20.61 -6.49 9.58
CA ILE A 571 -19.15 -6.63 9.60
C ILE A 571 -18.45 -5.29 9.85
N HIS A 572 -18.93 -4.21 9.22
CA HIS A 572 -18.36 -2.87 9.37
C HIS A 572 -18.65 -2.30 10.76
N SER A 573 -19.82 -2.52 11.32
CA SER A 573 -20.17 -2.07 12.67
C SER A 573 -19.67 -3.00 13.79
N GLY A 574 -19.22 -4.22 13.45
CA GLY A 574 -18.89 -5.27 14.42
C GLY A 574 -20.10 -5.85 15.17
N ARG A 575 -21.33 -5.52 14.75
CA ARG A 575 -22.59 -5.84 15.46
C ARG A 575 -23.54 -6.62 14.57
N ALA A 576 -23.88 -7.85 14.96
CA ALA A 576 -24.86 -8.68 14.26
C ALA A 576 -26.28 -8.07 14.34
N MET A 577 -27.10 -8.21 13.30
CA MET A 577 -28.46 -7.63 13.25
C MET A 577 -29.58 -8.55 13.73
N LYS A 578 -29.29 -9.81 14.07
CA LYS A 578 -30.31 -10.78 14.51
C LYS A 578 -30.84 -10.39 15.90
N LEU A 579 -32.06 -9.87 15.94
CA LEU A 579 -32.82 -9.61 17.18
C LEU A 579 -32.82 -10.88 18.04
N ARG A 580 -32.23 -10.81 19.25
CA ARG A 580 -32.25 -11.93 20.19
C ARG A 580 -33.68 -12.10 20.71
N SER A 581 -34.20 -13.33 20.68
CA SER A 581 -35.61 -13.63 21.00
C SER A 581 -36.07 -13.18 22.39
N ALA A 582 -35.13 -12.88 23.29
CA ALA A 582 -35.37 -12.26 24.60
C ALA A 582 -36.13 -10.91 24.52
N GLU A 583 -35.88 -10.08 23.50
CA GLU A 583 -36.59 -8.80 23.35
C GLU A 583 -38.05 -8.99 22.95
N VAL A 584 -38.36 -10.06 22.22
CA VAL A 584 -39.74 -10.44 21.87
C VAL A 584 -40.49 -10.94 23.11
N THR A 585 -39.85 -11.74 23.97
CA THR A 585 -40.45 -12.14 25.26
C THR A 585 -40.58 -10.97 26.23
N ALA A 586 -39.64 -10.03 26.29
CA ALA A 586 -39.78 -8.82 27.10
C ALA A 586 -40.94 -7.92 26.59
N SER A 587 -41.04 -7.72 25.27
CA SER A 587 -42.13 -6.94 24.67
C SER A 587 -43.50 -7.60 24.81
N LEU A 588 -43.58 -8.92 24.94
CA LEU A 588 -44.82 -9.66 25.23
C LEU A 588 -45.13 -9.71 26.73
N ALA A 589 -44.13 -9.80 27.61
CA ALA A 589 -44.32 -9.73 29.06
C ALA A 589 -44.87 -8.37 29.52
N HIS A 590 -44.48 -7.28 28.85
CA HIS A 590 -45.08 -5.95 29.04
C HIS A 590 -46.53 -5.82 28.50
N ALA A 591 -47.12 -6.88 27.94
CA ALA A 591 -48.51 -6.91 27.48
C ALA A 591 -49.45 -7.75 28.39
N SER A 592 -48.96 -8.29 29.51
CA SER A 592 -49.76 -8.99 30.51
C SER A 592 -49.61 -8.32 31.88
N GLU A 593 -50.62 -7.56 32.28
CA GLU A 593 -50.78 -7.09 33.66
C GLU A 593 -51.26 -8.24 34.56
N ASP A 594 -50.39 -8.75 35.42
CA ASP A 594 -50.78 -9.37 36.69
C ASP A 594 -49.59 -9.27 37.67
N GLN A 595 -49.88 -9.15 38.97
CA GLN A 595 -48.88 -8.93 40.03
C GLN A 595 -48.59 -10.21 40.84
N ASP A 596 -47.69 -10.11 41.82
CA ASP A 596 -47.40 -11.11 42.87
C ASP A 596 -46.76 -12.45 42.47
N ALA A 597 -45.45 -12.40 42.13
CA ALA A 597 -44.54 -13.53 42.32
C ALA A 597 -43.07 -13.08 42.57
N ALA A 598 -42.81 -12.44 43.72
CA ALA A 598 -41.45 -12.05 44.12
C ALA A 598 -40.57 -13.30 44.46
N THR A 599 -39.98 -13.91 43.42
CA THR A 599 -39.13 -15.10 43.54
C THR A 599 -37.67 -14.72 43.40
N VAL A 600 -36.86 -15.04 44.41
CA VAL A 600 -35.41 -14.79 44.40
C VAL A 600 -34.75 -15.65 43.32
N LEU A 601 -34.24 -15.01 42.27
CA LEU A 601 -33.24 -15.61 41.39
C LEU A 601 -31.87 -15.15 41.85
N THR A 602 -30.99 -16.11 42.09
CA THR A 602 -29.65 -15.91 42.64
C THR A 602 -28.72 -15.22 41.64
N GLU A 603 -27.83 -14.39 42.17
CA GLU A 603 -26.61 -13.96 41.49
C GLU A 603 -25.72 -15.18 41.23
N ASP A 604 -25.89 -15.84 40.08
CA ASP A 604 -24.89 -16.70 39.41
C ASP A 604 -25.51 -17.33 38.13
N ASN A 605 -25.47 -16.59 37.02
CA ASN A 605 -25.57 -17.12 35.65
C ASN A 605 -25.09 -16.05 34.66
N ASP A 606 -23.78 -16.04 34.40
CA ASP A 606 -23.13 -15.16 33.43
C ASP A 606 -23.67 -15.41 32.00
N PRO A 607 -24.28 -14.42 31.32
CA PRO A 607 -24.83 -14.59 29.96
C PRO A 607 -23.74 -14.51 28.87
N LEU A 608 -22.71 -15.34 29.02
CA LEU A 608 -21.79 -15.89 28.00
C LEU A 608 -21.70 -15.13 26.67
N PHE A 609 -20.68 -14.26 26.58
CA PHE A 609 -20.06 -13.73 25.35
C PHE A 609 -20.99 -13.10 24.29
N GLU A 610 -20.82 -11.79 24.08
CA GLU A 610 -21.29 -11.10 22.88
C GLU A 610 -20.54 -11.61 21.63
N GLN A 611 -21.07 -12.66 21.01
CA GLN A 611 -20.55 -13.18 19.75
C GLN A 611 -20.84 -12.20 18.61
N GLY A 612 -19.76 -11.64 18.03
CA GLY A 612 -19.81 -10.75 16.87
C GLY A 612 -20.32 -11.43 15.59
N PRO A 613 -20.59 -10.66 14.52
CA PRO A 613 -21.19 -11.18 13.29
C PRO A 613 -20.26 -12.17 12.56
N VAL A 614 -20.85 -13.27 12.09
CA VAL A 614 -20.18 -14.32 11.30
C VAL A 614 -20.45 -14.08 9.82
N PHE A 615 -19.39 -13.95 9.01
CA PHE A 615 -19.51 -13.67 7.59
C PHE A 615 -20.23 -14.83 6.84
N SER A 616 -21.20 -14.49 5.99
CA SER A 616 -22.05 -15.46 5.28
C SER A 616 -22.44 -14.94 3.90
N TYR A 617 -22.93 -15.78 2.99
CA TYR A 617 -23.07 -15.49 1.56
C TYR A 617 -23.79 -14.17 1.17
N HIS A 618 -24.79 -13.73 1.94
CA HIS A 618 -25.48 -12.47 1.69
C HIS A 618 -24.59 -11.23 1.86
N HIS A 619 -23.48 -11.33 2.59
CA HIS A 619 -22.52 -10.24 2.80
C HIS A 619 -21.76 -9.88 1.52
N ASP A 620 -21.32 -10.86 0.73
CA ASP A 620 -20.71 -10.60 -0.58
C ASP A 620 -21.74 -10.02 -1.56
N LEU A 621 -23.00 -10.45 -1.47
CA LEU A 621 -24.12 -9.86 -2.22
C LEU A 621 -24.40 -8.41 -1.83
N GLU A 622 -24.34 -8.06 -0.54
CA GLU A 622 -24.48 -6.68 -0.06
C GLU A 622 -23.34 -5.80 -0.59
N SER A 623 -22.11 -6.29 -0.47
CA SER A 623 -20.90 -5.62 -0.95
C SER A 623 -20.95 -5.35 -2.46
N LEU A 624 -21.44 -6.32 -3.26
CA LEU A 624 -21.56 -6.21 -4.71
C LEU A 624 -22.80 -5.41 -5.15
N ALA A 625 -23.98 -5.94 -4.86
CA ALA A 625 -25.24 -5.52 -5.49
C ALA A 625 -25.83 -4.26 -4.86
N LEU A 626 -25.55 -4.00 -3.57
CA LEU A 626 -25.91 -2.73 -2.91
C LEU A 626 -24.75 -1.75 -2.95
N TRP A 627 -23.67 -1.97 -2.19
CA TRP A 627 -22.68 -0.92 -1.97
C TRP A 627 -21.82 -0.60 -3.19
N THR A 628 -21.33 -1.61 -3.92
CA THR A 628 -20.55 -1.36 -5.15
C THR A 628 -21.43 -0.82 -6.29
N GLY A 629 -22.65 -1.38 -6.46
CA GLY A 629 -23.62 -0.89 -7.44
C GLY A 629 -24.06 0.56 -7.19
N LEU A 630 -24.42 0.91 -5.96
CA LEU A 630 -24.83 2.27 -5.60
C LEU A 630 -23.66 3.24 -5.66
N TRP A 631 -22.44 2.81 -5.33
CA TRP A 631 -21.22 3.63 -5.46
C TRP A 631 -20.94 3.99 -6.93
N VAL A 632 -21.12 3.06 -7.88
CA VAL A 632 -21.01 3.38 -9.31
C VAL A 632 -21.98 4.50 -9.70
N VAL A 633 -23.22 4.44 -9.24
CA VAL A 633 -24.22 5.48 -9.57
C VAL A 633 -23.91 6.81 -8.87
N LEU A 634 -23.44 6.78 -7.61
CA LEU A 634 -23.26 8.00 -6.83
C LEU A 634 -21.89 8.70 -6.98
N GLU A 635 -20.84 7.95 -7.36
CA GLU A 635 -19.47 8.48 -7.47
C GLU A 635 -18.94 8.49 -8.92
N LYS A 636 -19.43 7.65 -9.82
CA LYS A 636 -18.90 7.61 -11.19
C LYS A 636 -19.67 8.47 -12.19
N VAL A 637 -20.96 8.67 -12.00
CA VAL A 637 -21.81 9.51 -12.87
C VAL A 637 -21.48 10.99 -12.65
N ASP A 638 -21.38 11.76 -13.74
CA ASP A 638 -21.16 13.21 -13.67
C ASP A 638 -22.50 13.93 -13.40
N TYR A 639 -22.92 13.94 -12.12
CA TYR A 639 -24.19 14.55 -11.71
C TYR A 639 -24.14 15.02 -10.24
N GLU A 640 -23.93 16.33 -10.03
CA GLU A 640 -23.75 16.98 -8.72
C GLU A 640 -24.73 16.53 -7.61
N PRO A 641 -26.05 16.32 -7.85
CA PRO A 641 -26.97 15.81 -6.83
C PRO A 641 -26.56 14.46 -6.19
N THR A 642 -25.84 13.60 -6.91
CA THR A 642 -25.30 12.34 -6.34
C THR A 642 -24.16 12.58 -5.35
N LYS A 643 -23.26 13.51 -5.67
CA LYS A 643 -22.11 13.89 -4.84
C LYS A 643 -22.57 14.49 -3.52
N ALA A 644 -23.65 15.28 -3.56
CA ALA A 644 -24.31 15.84 -2.39
C ALA A 644 -24.92 14.79 -1.42
N VAL A 645 -25.08 13.51 -1.82
CA VAL A 645 -25.53 12.41 -0.93
C VAL A 645 -24.46 11.36 -0.62
N LEU A 646 -23.34 11.33 -1.33
CA LEU A 646 -22.31 10.28 -1.20
C LEU A 646 -21.76 10.15 0.23
N HIS A 647 -21.43 11.28 0.88
CA HIS A 647 -20.78 11.31 2.20
C HIS A 647 -21.68 10.84 3.37
N PHE A 648 -23.00 10.76 3.18
CA PHE A 648 -23.90 10.15 4.17
C PHE A 648 -23.77 8.62 4.17
N LEU A 649 -23.35 8.01 3.06
CA LEU A 649 -23.29 6.56 2.89
C LEU A 649 -21.87 5.98 2.90
N TYR A 650 -20.86 6.72 2.44
CA TYR A 650 -19.51 6.19 2.25
C TYR A 650 -18.50 6.90 3.15
N THR A 651 -17.74 6.10 3.92
CA THR A 651 -16.73 6.57 4.89
C THR A 651 -15.48 5.70 4.87
N VAL A 652 -14.35 6.27 5.27
CA VAL A 652 -13.04 5.61 5.42
C VAL A 652 -12.76 5.15 6.86
N THR A 653 -13.72 5.37 7.78
CA THR A 653 -13.61 5.02 9.20
C THR A 653 -13.65 3.51 9.44
N SER A 654 -13.34 3.11 10.69
CA SER A 654 -13.44 1.73 11.16
C SER A 654 -14.88 1.21 11.28
N ASP A 655 -15.86 2.11 11.23
CA ASP A 655 -17.27 1.89 11.54
C ASP A 655 -18.14 2.73 10.58
N PRO A 656 -19.36 2.27 10.23
CA PRO A 656 -20.24 2.94 9.27
C PRO A 656 -20.80 4.26 9.82
N THR A 657 -21.23 5.16 8.92
CA THR A 657 -22.02 6.32 9.31
C THR A 657 -23.40 5.89 9.81
N PRO A 658 -24.01 6.61 10.78
CA PRO A 658 -25.38 6.34 11.23
C PRO A 658 -26.39 6.37 10.08
N ASP A 659 -26.22 7.30 9.14
CA ASP A 659 -27.02 7.41 7.93
C ASP A 659 -26.96 6.15 7.03
N ARG A 660 -25.78 5.51 6.89
CA ARG A 660 -25.63 4.26 6.13
C ARG A 660 -26.30 3.09 6.84
N GLU A 661 -26.14 2.98 8.16
CA GLU A 661 -26.78 1.95 8.99
C GLU A 661 -28.32 2.08 8.95
N ASN A 662 -28.85 3.29 9.16
CA ASN A 662 -30.28 3.58 9.12
C ASN A 662 -30.88 3.43 7.69
N PHE A 663 -30.11 3.80 6.66
CA PHE A 663 -30.49 3.54 5.27
C PHE A 663 -30.63 2.04 5.01
N PHE A 664 -29.68 1.22 5.45
CA PHE A 664 -29.69 -0.23 5.25
C PHE A 664 -30.84 -0.92 5.98
N LYS A 665 -31.07 -0.60 7.26
CA LYS A 665 -32.23 -1.08 8.04
C LYS A 665 -33.55 -0.68 7.37
N GLY A 666 -33.62 0.54 6.83
CA GLY A 666 -34.81 1.09 6.21
C GLY A 666 -35.68 1.91 7.17
N ASP A 667 -35.10 2.38 8.27
CA ASP A 667 -35.81 3.07 9.36
C ASP A 667 -36.60 4.31 8.91
N LYS A 668 -37.60 4.69 9.72
CA LYS A 668 -38.37 5.93 9.50
C LYS A 668 -37.47 7.16 9.49
N ALA A 669 -36.44 7.22 10.35
CA ALA A 669 -35.45 8.30 10.36
C ALA A 669 -34.72 8.46 9.00
N ALA A 670 -34.40 7.35 8.34
CA ALA A 670 -33.77 7.38 7.02
C ALA A 670 -34.75 7.57 5.85
N ALA A 671 -36.05 7.84 6.08
CA ALA A 671 -37.01 8.12 5.01
C ALA A 671 -36.60 9.36 4.21
N THR A 672 -36.19 10.44 4.89
CA THR A 672 -35.69 11.67 4.25
C THR A 672 -34.40 11.42 3.47
N LEU A 673 -33.50 10.56 3.96
CA LEU A 673 -32.29 10.18 3.22
C LEU A 673 -32.62 9.34 1.97
N ARG A 674 -33.54 8.37 2.08
CA ARG A 674 -34.03 7.60 0.93
C ARG A 674 -34.68 8.51 -0.11
N GLU A 675 -35.44 9.53 0.30
CA GLU A 675 -36.02 10.52 -0.61
C GLU A 675 -34.94 11.39 -1.28
N ARG A 676 -33.93 11.85 -0.53
CA ARG A 676 -32.77 12.58 -1.09
C ARG A 676 -32.01 11.75 -2.12
N ILE A 677 -31.72 10.47 -1.82
CA ILE A 677 -31.09 9.53 -2.77
C ILE A 677 -32.01 9.31 -3.99
N THR A 678 -33.32 9.19 -3.80
CA THR A 678 -34.30 9.05 -4.90
C THR A 678 -34.25 10.23 -5.87
N LYS A 679 -34.15 11.46 -5.34
CA LYS A 679 -34.04 12.71 -6.12
C LYS A 679 -32.64 12.96 -6.68
N ALA A 680 -31.62 12.27 -6.17
CA ALA A 680 -30.23 12.43 -6.57
C ALA A 680 -29.80 11.54 -7.75
N ILE A 681 -30.50 10.44 -8.03
CA ILE A 681 -30.17 9.58 -9.19
C ILE A 681 -30.52 10.31 -10.50
N HIS A 682 -29.61 10.23 -11.47
CA HIS A 682 -29.74 10.84 -12.80
C HIS A 682 -31.07 10.42 -13.49
N PRO A 683 -31.80 11.35 -14.15
CA PRO A 683 -33.10 11.05 -14.79
C PRO A 683 -33.07 9.85 -15.75
N ASP A 684 -32.02 9.75 -16.57
CA ASP A 684 -31.84 8.66 -17.56
C ASP A 684 -31.39 7.32 -16.95
N LEU A 685 -31.42 7.21 -15.62
CA LEU A 685 -31.31 5.95 -14.86
C LEU A 685 -32.64 5.60 -14.18
N PRO A 686 -33.78 5.53 -14.92
CA PRO A 686 -35.10 5.38 -14.33
C PRO A 686 -35.22 4.05 -13.57
N GLY A 687 -35.82 4.12 -12.39
CA GLY A 687 -36.10 2.95 -11.56
C GLY A 687 -34.91 2.41 -10.74
N PHE A 688 -33.67 2.87 -10.97
CA PHE A 688 -32.50 2.41 -10.20
C PHE A 688 -32.72 2.47 -8.68
N ASN A 689 -33.27 3.58 -8.16
CA ASN A 689 -33.61 3.72 -6.75
C ASN A 689 -34.60 2.64 -6.25
N ARG A 690 -35.61 2.29 -7.05
CA ARG A 690 -36.58 1.24 -6.70
C ARG A 690 -35.89 -0.13 -6.60
N VAL A 691 -34.96 -0.41 -7.52
CA VAL A 691 -34.22 -1.67 -7.56
C VAL A 691 -33.19 -1.77 -6.42
N PHE A 692 -32.46 -0.69 -6.09
CA PHE A 692 -31.58 -0.68 -4.91
C PHE A 692 -32.35 -0.80 -3.59
N ASN A 693 -33.52 -0.17 -3.45
CA ASN A 693 -34.36 -0.33 -2.25
C ASN A 693 -34.92 -1.75 -2.11
N PHE A 694 -35.20 -2.44 -3.22
CA PHE A 694 -35.56 -3.86 -3.25
C PHE A 694 -34.38 -4.75 -2.83
N ILE A 695 -33.21 -4.58 -3.45
CA ILE A 695 -31.95 -5.27 -3.10
C ILE A 695 -31.66 -5.12 -1.60
N ARG A 696 -31.64 -3.88 -1.10
CA ARG A 696 -31.45 -3.56 0.33
C ARG A 696 -32.48 -4.25 1.22
N GLY A 697 -33.75 -4.25 0.85
CA GLY A 697 -34.80 -4.91 1.65
C GLY A 697 -34.62 -6.42 1.76
N LYS A 698 -34.17 -7.07 0.68
CA LYS A 698 -33.89 -8.51 0.67
C LYS A 698 -32.62 -8.87 1.44
N LEU A 699 -31.57 -8.05 1.36
CA LEU A 699 -30.34 -8.22 2.12
C LEU A 699 -30.56 -8.00 3.63
N PHE A 700 -31.25 -6.94 4.03
CA PHE A 700 -31.59 -6.71 5.44
C PHE A 700 -32.44 -7.84 6.04
N HIS A 701 -33.36 -8.43 5.25
CA HIS A 701 -34.09 -9.63 5.65
C HIS A 701 -33.18 -10.86 5.81
N ALA A 702 -32.11 -10.99 5.01
CA ALA A 702 -31.13 -12.06 5.15
C ALA A 702 -30.25 -11.91 6.41
N CYS A 703 -29.94 -10.68 6.83
CA CYS A 703 -29.22 -10.39 8.08
C CYS A 703 -30.06 -10.66 9.34
N THR A 704 -31.38 -10.51 9.26
CA THR A 704 -32.30 -10.55 10.41
C THR A 704 -33.03 -11.88 10.57
N ASN A 705 -33.52 -12.46 9.48
CA ASN A 705 -34.50 -13.55 9.45
C ASN A 705 -33.99 -14.80 8.69
N LEU A 706 -32.69 -15.07 8.69
CA LEU A 706 -32.13 -16.27 8.05
C LEU A 706 -32.60 -17.54 8.80
N PRO A 707 -33.22 -18.54 8.13
CA PRO A 707 -33.67 -19.77 8.78
C PRO A 707 -32.53 -20.50 9.48
N ASP A 708 -32.79 -21.14 10.63
CA ASP A 708 -31.79 -21.93 11.36
C ASP A 708 -31.77 -23.41 10.95
N ASP A 709 -32.80 -23.91 10.27
CA ASP A 709 -32.72 -25.18 9.53
C ASP A 709 -31.79 -25.02 8.29
N PRO A 710 -30.90 -25.99 7.99
CA PRO A 710 -30.00 -25.88 6.86
C PRO A 710 -30.67 -25.96 5.48
N GLN A 711 -31.77 -26.71 5.33
CA GLN A 711 -32.49 -26.87 4.06
C GLN A 711 -33.33 -25.63 3.76
N GLU A 712 -34.09 -25.14 4.75
CA GLU A 712 -34.83 -23.87 4.61
C GLU A 712 -33.89 -22.69 4.32
N ARG A 713 -32.69 -22.70 4.90
CA ARG A 713 -31.63 -21.70 4.64
C ARG A 713 -31.07 -21.81 3.22
N GLU A 714 -30.86 -23.01 2.71
CA GLU A 714 -30.44 -23.27 1.33
C GLU A 714 -31.51 -22.77 0.34
N ASP A 715 -32.78 -23.13 0.54
CA ASP A 715 -33.89 -22.67 -0.31
C ASP A 715 -34.11 -21.14 -0.22
N TYR A 716 -33.93 -20.55 0.97
CA TYR A 716 -33.92 -19.09 1.13
C TYR A 716 -32.80 -18.44 0.32
N TYR A 717 -31.59 -19.01 0.32
CA TYR A 717 -30.49 -18.52 -0.52
C TYR A 717 -30.78 -18.69 -2.01
N HIS A 718 -31.35 -19.81 -2.43
CA HIS A 718 -31.78 -20.05 -3.82
C HIS A 718 -32.83 -19.02 -4.28
N SER A 719 -33.77 -18.62 -3.42
CA SER A 719 -34.68 -17.51 -3.69
C SER A 719 -33.93 -16.17 -3.77
N LEU A 720 -33.09 -15.85 -2.78
CA LEU A 720 -32.35 -14.59 -2.70
C LEU A 720 -31.45 -14.37 -3.92
N TYR A 721 -30.68 -15.38 -4.33
CA TYR A 721 -29.83 -15.30 -5.53
C TYR A 721 -30.66 -15.05 -6.80
N ASN A 722 -31.81 -15.72 -6.97
CA ASN A 722 -32.69 -15.47 -8.11
C ASN A 722 -33.25 -14.02 -8.13
N GLU A 723 -33.69 -13.52 -6.97
CA GLU A 723 -34.26 -12.17 -6.86
C GLU A 723 -33.20 -11.07 -7.08
N ILE A 724 -32.01 -11.22 -6.50
CA ILE A 724 -30.89 -10.29 -6.71
C ILE A 724 -30.39 -10.37 -8.17
N HIS A 725 -30.36 -11.55 -8.79
CA HIS A 725 -30.02 -11.68 -10.21
C HIS A 725 -31.03 -10.95 -11.11
N GLY A 726 -32.33 -11.10 -10.85
CA GLY A 726 -33.39 -10.38 -11.56
C GLY A 726 -33.24 -8.87 -11.41
N ALA A 727 -32.95 -8.39 -10.20
CA ALA A 727 -32.68 -6.98 -9.93
C ALA A 727 -31.45 -6.45 -10.71
N LEU A 728 -30.32 -7.17 -10.68
CA LEU A 728 -29.11 -6.80 -11.42
C LEU A 728 -29.31 -6.83 -12.94
N LEU A 729 -30.13 -7.75 -13.48
CA LEU A 729 -30.51 -7.74 -14.90
C LEU A 729 -31.29 -6.48 -15.27
N VAL A 730 -32.19 -5.97 -14.42
CA VAL A 730 -32.90 -4.70 -14.66
C VAL A 730 -31.93 -3.52 -14.66
N LEU A 731 -31.03 -3.43 -13.67
CA LEU A 731 -30.00 -2.38 -13.61
C LEU A 731 -29.12 -2.42 -14.87
N LYS A 732 -28.59 -3.59 -15.24
CA LYS A 732 -27.74 -3.78 -16.42
C LYS A 732 -28.47 -3.48 -17.73
N ASN A 733 -29.74 -3.88 -17.87
CA ASN A 733 -30.53 -3.59 -19.08
C ASN A 733 -30.89 -2.10 -19.21
N THR A 734 -30.95 -1.35 -18.10
CA THR A 734 -31.18 0.09 -18.11
C THR A 734 -29.86 0.84 -18.36
N ALA A 735 -28.77 0.44 -17.68
CA ALA A 735 -27.42 0.98 -17.88
C ALA A 735 -26.91 0.83 -19.33
N VAL A 736 -27.29 -0.24 -20.04
CA VAL A 736 -26.95 -0.45 -21.46
C VAL A 736 -27.72 0.49 -22.40
N LYS A 737 -28.89 1.02 -21.99
CA LYS A 737 -29.70 1.97 -22.76
C LYS A 737 -29.37 3.43 -22.44
N ALA A 738 -28.82 3.71 -21.28
CA ALA A 738 -28.42 5.04 -20.82
C ALA A 738 -27.11 5.49 -21.51
N THR A 739 -27.18 5.79 -22.80
CA THR A 739 -26.04 6.24 -23.62
C THR A 739 -25.51 7.61 -23.21
N ASP A 740 -26.41 8.47 -22.73
CA ASP A 740 -26.16 9.90 -22.54
C ASP A 740 -25.73 10.22 -21.10
N VAL A 741 -25.53 9.17 -20.27
CA VAL A 741 -25.05 9.28 -18.89
C VAL A 741 -23.52 9.23 -18.89
N GLU A 742 -22.92 10.41 -18.89
CA GLU A 742 -21.47 10.56 -18.81
C GLU A 742 -20.92 10.19 -17.41
N PHE A 743 -19.64 9.81 -17.40
CA PHE A 743 -18.87 9.55 -16.19
C PHE A 743 -17.86 10.68 -15.99
N GLU A 744 -17.65 11.11 -14.74
CA GLU A 744 -16.72 12.19 -14.40
C GLU A 744 -15.36 11.99 -15.11
N PRO A 745 -14.83 13.03 -15.78
CA PRO A 745 -13.52 12.99 -16.40
C PRO A 745 -12.44 12.60 -15.38
N GLN A 746 -11.88 11.40 -15.50
CA GLN A 746 -10.80 10.94 -14.64
C GLN A 746 -9.61 11.89 -14.79
N HIS A 747 -9.40 12.76 -13.79
CA HIS A 747 -8.30 13.72 -13.77
C HIS A 747 -6.96 12.98 -13.89
N GLN A 748 -6.39 12.96 -15.09
CA GLN A 748 -4.99 12.60 -15.26
C GLN A 748 -4.18 13.66 -14.52
N PRO A 749 -3.21 13.29 -13.65
CA PRO A 749 -2.27 14.27 -13.13
C PRO A 749 -1.59 14.94 -14.32
N PRO A 750 -1.45 16.28 -14.33
CA PRO A 750 -1.09 17.01 -15.52
C PRO A 750 0.25 16.51 -16.06
N VAL A 751 0.25 16.05 -17.32
CA VAL A 751 1.48 15.70 -18.04
C VAL A 751 2.27 16.99 -18.24
N LEU A 752 3.16 17.26 -17.28
CA LEU A 752 4.13 18.34 -17.34
C LEU A 752 5.12 18.06 -18.48
N ARG A 753 4.69 18.42 -19.71
CA ARG A 753 5.62 18.71 -20.81
C ARG A 753 6.70 19.64 -20.25
N SER A 754 7.96 19.29 -20.48
CA SER A 754 9.12 19.97 -19.89
C SER A 754 9.22 21.42 -20.35
N ARG A 755 8.50 22.32 -19.68
CA ARG A 755 8.79 23.75 -19.71
C ARG A 755 10.13 23.96 -19.00
N SER A 756 11.16 24.15 -19.80
CA SER A 756 12.42 24.76 -19.38
C SER A 756 12.13 26.14 -18.79
N GLN A 757 11.96 26.21 -17.46
CA GLN A 757 11.83 27.49 -16.80
C GLN A 757 13.18 28.22 -16.80
N PRO A 758 13.22 29.53 -17.08
CA PRO A 758 14.45 30.29 -17.12
C PRO A 758 15.07 30.39 -15.72
N VAL A 759 16.40 30.45 -15.67
CA VAL A 759 17.17 30.64 -14.43
C VAL A 759 16.72 31.93 -13.74
N PRO A 760 16.29 31.89 -12.47
CA PRO A 760 15.99 33.11 -11.72
C PRO A 760 17.24 34.00 -11.62
N LYS A 761 17.09 35.28 -11.93
CA LYS A 761 18.16 36.25 -11.67
C LYS A 761 18.40 36.32 -10.15
N LYS A 762 19.66 36.51 -9.75
CA LYS A 762 19.95 37.04 -8.42
C LYS A 762 19.28 38.42 -8.29
N ASN A 763 18.53 38.60 -7.21
CA ASN A 763 18.44 39.91 -6.58
C ASN A 763 19.47 39.90 -5.45
N ASP A 764 20.37 40.87 -5.44
CA ASP A 764 21.13 41.20 -4.24
C ASP A 764 20.27 42.18 -3.42
N ASP A 765 20.07 41.87 -2.13
CA ASP A 765 19.69 42.82 -1.09
C ASP A 765 20.57 42.49 0.13
N GLY A 766 21.22 43.51 0.69
CA GLY A 766 22.43 43.33 1.50
C GLY A 766 22.26 43.37 3.01
N ALA A 767 23.29 42.90 3.72
CA ALA A 767 23.56 43.22 5.12
C ALA A 767 25.09 43.35 5.28
N ASP A 768 25.54 44.46 5.87
CA ASP A 768 26.91 44.96 5.81
C ASP A 768 27.98 44.04 6.42
N TYR A 769 29.16 43.99 5.80
CA TYR A 769 30.45 44.00 6.50
C TYR A 769 31.49 44.82 5.70
N VAL A 770 32.40 45.48 6.42
CA VAL A 770 33.11 46.69 5.97
C VAL A 770 34.34 46.44 5.08
N ASP A 771 34.62 47.38 4.17
CA ASP A 771 35.73 47.41 3.19
C ASP A 771 37.14 47.25 3.80
N GLY A 772 38.02 46.62 3.00
CA GLY A 772 39.41 46.29 3.31
C GLY A 772 40.39 46.42 2.13
N LYS A 773 40.16 47.32 1.16
CA LYS A 773 41.19 48.02 0.36
C LYS A 773 42.44 47.25 -0.14
N GLU A 774 42.49 46.88 -1.43
CA GLU A 774 43.15 47.67 -2.51
C GLU A 774 43.45 46.94 -3.86
N LYS A 775 43.27 47.70 -4.96
CA LYS A 775 44.05 47.74 -6.23
C LYS A 775 44.33 46.47 -7.06
N ALA A 776 43.39 46.22 -7.98
CA ALA A 776 43.57 46.33 -9.45
C ALA A 776 44.70 45.56 -10.22
N LYS A 777 44.30 44.87 -11.32
CA LYS A 777 44.71 45.25 -12.70
C LYS A 777 43.87 44.57 -13.81
N SER A 778 43.86 45.22 -14.98
CA SER A 778 43.06 44.96 -16.20
C SER A 778 43.68 43.98 -17.20
N LYS A 779 42.85 43.30 -18.02
CA LYS A 779 42.86 43.37 -19.50
C LYS A 779 41.77 42.51 -20.20
N GLU A 780 41.09 43.11 -21.18
CA GLU A 780 41.01 42.76 -22.64
C GLU A 780 41.17 41.29 -23.11
N LYS A 781 40.49 40.77 -24.16
CA LYS A 781 39.57 41.26 -25.25
C LYS A 781 38.59 40.10 -25.62
N GLY A 782 37.36 40.29 -26.13
CA GLY A 782 36.98 40.49 -27.55
C GLY A 782 37.15 39.21 -28.42
N LYS A 783 36.24 38.70 -29.26
CA LYS A 783 34.95 39.12 -29.90
C LYS A 783 34.05 37.87 -30.16
N GLU A 784 32.71 37.91 -30.24
CA GLU A 784 31.87 38.19 -31.44
C GLU A 784 32.30 37.39 -32.70
N LYS A 785 31.46 36.62 -33.44
CA LYS A 785 29.99 36.67 -33.69
C LYS A 785 29.38 35.28 -34.02
N GLU A 786 28.14 34.98 -33.62
CA GLU A 786 26.89 34.88 -34.44
C GLU A 786 26.92 33.88 -35.62
N GLU A 787 25.98 32.93 -35.61
CA GLU A 787 25.82 31.84 -36.60
C GLU A 787 24.32 31.68 -36.94
N ALA A 788 23.97 31.29 -38.17
CA ALA A 788 22.59 31.28 -38.67
C ALA A 788 22.25 30.02 -39.50
N GLU A 789 20.96 29.72 -39.56
CA GLU A 789 20.30 28.53 -40.12
C GLU A 789 20.82 28.04 -41.49
N ARG A 790 20.94 26.71 -41.65
CA ARG A 790 20.05 25.88 -42.52
C ARG A 790 20.38 24.38 -42.54
N GLU A 791 19.39 23.59 -42.93
CA GLU A 791 19.50 22.16 -43.25
C GLU A 791 20.29 21.93 -44.55
N PRO A 792 20.74 20.68 -44.81
CA PRO A 792 20.33 20.07 -46.08
C PRO A 792 19.92 18.58 -45.99
N SER A 793 19.30 18.12 -47.08
CA SER A 793 18.70 16.78 -47.28
C SER A 793 19.65 15.73 -47.88
N ASP A 794 19.12 14.51 -48.08
CA ASP A 794 19.78 13.30 -48.56
C ASP A 794 20.51 13.40 -49.92
N VAL A 795 21.57 12.60 -50.08
CA VAL A 795 22.09 12.09 -51.36
C VAL A 795 22.62 10.66 -51.18
N GLU A 796 22.15 9.70 -51.98
CA GLU A 796 22.70 8.33 -52.03
C GLU A 796 24.01 8.25 -52.84
N PHE A 797 24.88 7.27 -52.54
CA PHE A 797 25.63 6.56 -53.59
C PHE A 797 26.05 5.13 -53.16
N LEU A 798 26.19 4.24 -54.15
CA LEU A 798 26.25 2.78 -53.96
C LEU A 798 27.56 2.12 -54.47
N ASN A 799 27.70 0.81 -54.17
CA ASN A 799 28.51 -0.21 -54.86
C ASN A 799 30.02 -0.42 -54.56
N SER A 800 30.24 -1.30 -53.56
CA SER A 800 30.83 -2.65 -53.73
C SER A 800 32.26 -2.89 -54.26
N ARG A 801 33.02 -3.73 -53.53
CA ARG A 801 33.99 -4.73 -54.07
C ARG A 801 33.85 -6.07 -53.34
N LYS A 802 34.32 -7.19 -53.93
CA LYS A 802 34.00 -8.57 -53.48
C LYS A 802 35.07 -9.60 -53.95
N ARG A 803 35.39 -10.61 -53.12
CA ARG A 803 36.23 -11.82 -53.42
C ARG A 803 37.74 -11.51 -53.66
N LYS A 804 38.74 -12.43 -53.60
CA LYS A 804 38.94 -13.88 -53.24
C LYS A 804 40.48 -14.04 -52.93
N ILE A 805 41.12 -15.13 -52.45
CA ILE A 805 40.83 -16.51 -51.98
C ILE A 805 42.04 -17.03 -51.16
N SER A 806 41.85 -17.88 -50.12
CA SER A 806 42.71 -19.06 -49.81
C SER A 806 42.25 -19.85 -48.57
N ASP A 807 42.48 -21.17 -48.61
CA ASP A 807 42.29 -22.23 -47.58
C ASP A 807 43.04 -23.47 -48.15
N PRO A 808 43.80 -24.30 -47.38
CA PRO A 808 43.18 -25.44 -46.69
C PRO A 808 43.89 -25.98 -45.41
N ALA A 809 43.12 -26.58 -44.49
CA ALA A 809 43.57 -27.74 -43.72
C ALA A 809 42.39 -28.63 -43.27
N ARG A 810 42.54 -29.96 -43.38
CA ARG A 810 41.54 -30.96 -42.93
C ARG A 810 41.97 -31.63 -41.63
N LEU A 811 40.99 -32.03 -40.82
CA LEU A 811 41.01 -33.35 -40.17
C LEU A 811 39.58 -33.87 -39.93
N HIS A 812 39.42 -35.18 -40.01
CA HIS A 812 38.17 -35.92 -39.85
C HIS A 812 38.43 -37.04 -38.83
N TYR A 813 37.43 -37.39 -38.02
CA TYR A 813 36.90 -38.77 -38.02
C TYR A 813 35.47 -38.82 -37.44
N LYS A 814 34.76 -39.91 -37.70
CA LYS A 814 33.35 -40.17 -37.32
C LYS A 814 33.28 -41.30 -36.30
N ASN A 815 32.27 -41.36 -35.44
CA ASN A 815 31.13 -42.30 -35.62
C ASN A 815 30.10 -42.35 -34.45
N LYS A 816 28.83 -42.29 -34.85
CA LYS A 816 27.69 -43.18 -34.50
C LYS A 816 27.38 -43.64 -33.05
N ARG A 817 26.12 -43.33 -32.67
CA ARG A 817 25.14 -44.13 -31.87
C ARG A 817 24.99 -45.61 -32.38
N PRO A 818 24.25 -46.55 -31.73
CA PRO A 818 23.19 -46.33 -30.72
C PRO A 818 23.13 -47.30 -29.51
N THR A 819 22.40 -46.88 -28.48
CA THR A 819 21.09 -47.50 -28.18
C THR A 819 20.12 -46.39 -27.80
#